data_AF-A0A6L3EI27-F1
#
_entry.id   AF-A0A6L3EI27-F1
#
_cell.length_a   1.000
_cell.length_b   1.000
_cell.length_c   1.000
_cell.angle_alpha   90.00
_cell.angle_beta   90.00
_cell.angle_gamma   90.00
#
_symmetry.space_group_name_H-M   'P 1'
#
loop_
_entity.id
_entity.type
_entity.pdbx_description
1 polymer ?
#
loop_
_entity_poly.entity_id
_entity_poly.type
_entity_poly.pdbx_seq_one_letter_code
_entity_poly.pdbx_strand_id
1 'polypeptide(L)'
;MTFEIVSKSVCTGVNIYSRESTAIVRVRFEPSINERSPSTGRMAEMLFQFLQSSDFEYSGIQSWVLEQQQRVVDVLEPAAELRETLGFAVELQNLVGPKFNRREVQALEEGRFWDLVVPRESPSVAFLSIRYALLLLQFANTGKSGHGPDSSVSSRIGRTIERFLQIGASGSLDQTTRAVANAATRRGIPWHRLTDEQRLVRLGHGYRQRRIFESMSDGTSVLAVKAASNKWTTGRMLADFGLPVPGRVLVGSARSLSVAAERLGYPLVVKPLDAGKGRGVSSDVSSFDELVTAFGVASKIGNGTVLVESFLEGQEYRILVVDDAVVAVARRDPASVIGDGSHTVEELVRIANRDERRGNGFQRVMTRIPLDSETDRVLSMQGLMRRSVPSDGATVMLRKTSNVSTGGKGVDVTENTHPSVKRIALEAVRLLGLNVAGVDYISKDITKPWKEAGGGIIEVNQCPGLRPHWSADDGARDVVGPIVESLFPDGATSRIPVAMITGSSGSLESARLLEKLLSFRCGAVGLASSEGLFFGDCCKKISRAGDASPVQTLMDHPKLEIAVLECTEEQLTRHGVGIDKCNVAAITSLVDSPVAMSVRTAGRELVRPAQLALEIAAEFIVLNADDRGCIKLLPYVREGCKVIFFAEHDQSAILAEHLAGGGAGVMLERLNGDRVIALIEGAQRSVVHPVIQQDAGSSGSAVVSVLAAVSVAWAMGISAGSLNGFFSMSAPRNADDDPAR
;
A
#
# COMPACT_ATOMS: atom_id res chain seq x y z
N MET A 1 -14.67 -34.19 0.49
CA MET A 1 -14.93 -32.76 0.79
C MET A 1 -15.10 -31.95 -0.48
N THR A 2 -16.33 -31.52 -0.75
CA THR A 2 -16.67 -30.45 -1.70
C THR A 2 -16.94 -29.19 -0.89
N PHE A 3 -16.45 -28.05 -1.38
CA PHE A 3 -16.71 -26.75 -0.77
C PHE A 3 -17.36 -25.82 -1.78
N GLU A 4 -18.26 -24.97 -1.30
CA GLU A 4 -18.88 -23.91 -2.08
C GLU A 4 -18.58 -22.57 -1.42
N ILE A 5 -18.07 -21.61 -2.21
CA ILE A 5 -17.89 -20.23 -1.74
C ILE A 5 -19.26 -19.55 -1.78
N VAL A 6 -19.78 -19.21 -0.60
CA VAL A 6 -21.10 -18.59 -0.42
C VAL A 6 -21.00 -17.08 -0.59
N SER A 7 -20.00 -16.47 0.03
CA SER A 7 -19.76 -15.04 -0.07
C SER A 7 -18.29 -14.69 0.15
N LYS A 8 -17.94 -13.47 -0.25
CA LYS A 8 -16.63 -12.85 -0.02
C LYS A 8 -16.85 -11.46 0.55
N SER A 9 -16.11 -11.13 1.60
CA SER A 9 -16.12 -9.81 2.21
C SER A 9 -14.71 -9.42 2.64
N VAL A 10 -14.54 -8.14 2.95
CA VAL A 10 -13.26 -7.59 3.43
C VAL A 10 -13.49 -6.66 4.60
N CYS A 11 -12.60 -6.73 5.58
CA CYS A 11 -12.46 -5.69 6.59
C CYS A 11 -11.22 -4.85 6.27
N THR A 12 -11.32 -3.54 6.45
CA THR A 12 -10.20 -2.61 6.23
C THR A 12 -9.80 -1.98 7.55
N GLY A 13 -8.49 -1.95 7.82
CA GLY A 13 -7.95 -1.48 9.10
C GLY A 13 -8.35 -2.40 10.25
N VAL A 14 -8.44 -1.81 11.45
CA VAL A 14 -8.79 -2.52 12.69
C VAL A 14 -10.19 -3.12 12.58
N ASN A 15 -10.35 -4.37 12.99
CA ASN A 15 -11.60 -5.12 12.93
C ASN A 15 -11.67 -6.18 14.05
N ILE A 16 -12.82 -6.86 14.15
CA ILE A 16 -13.07 -7.85 15.21
C ILE A 16 -12.16 -9.08 15.14
N TYR A 17 -11.53 -9.34 13.99
CA TYR A 17 -10.64 -10.49 13.78
C TYR A 17 -9.17 -10.11 13.98
N SER A 18 -8.76 -8.91 13.58
CA SER A 18 -7.37 -8.47 13.59
C SER A 18 -7.25 -6.94 13.66
N ARG A 19 -6.08 -6.47 14.06
CA ARG A 19 -5.68 -5.06 13.93
C ARG A 19 -5.27 -4.68 12.50
N GLU A 20 -5.14 -5.66 11.62
CA GLU A 20 -4.83 -5.48 10.20
C GLU A 20 -6.04 -5.75 9.32
N SER A 21 -5.98 -5.28 8.07
CA SER A 21 -7.01 -5.56 7.06
C SER A 21 -7.11 -7.06 6.77
N THR A 22 -8.33 -7.59 6.72
CA THR A 22 -8.61 -9.01 6.51
C THR A 22 -9.49 -9.26 5.29
N ALA A 23 -9.31 -10.43 4.68
CA ALA A 23 -10.22 -10.99 3.69
C ALA A 23 -10.96 -12.15 4.33
N ILE A 24 -12.27 -12.21 4.08
CA ILE A 24 -13.16 -13.21 4.65
C ILE A 24 -13.84 -13.94 3.51
N VAL A 25 -13.71 -15.26 3.50
CA VAL A 25 -14.42 -16.14 2.56
C VAL A 25 -15.33 -17.03 3.35
N ARG A 26 -16.64 -16.84 3.18
CA ARG A 26 -17.64 -17.74 3.75
C ARG A 26 -17.80 -18.95 2.84
N VAL A 27 -17.56 -20.14 3.37
CA VAL A 27 -17.69 -21.39 2.65
C VAL A 27 -18.72 -22.30 3.29
N ARG A 28 -19.42 -23.08 2.47
CA ARG A 28 -20.26 -24.19 2.90
C ARG A 28 -19.54 -25.50 2.58
N PHE A 29 -19.39 -26.36 3.59
CA PHE A 29 -18.89 -27.71 3.38
C PHE A 29 -20.05 -28.70 3.32
N GLU A 30 -20.07 -29.55 2.30
CA GLU A 30 -20.94 -30.72 2.31
C GLU A 30 -20.20 -31.87 3.01
N PRO A 31 -20.81 -32.52 4.01
CA PRO A 31 -20.21 -33.67 4.67
C PRO A 31 -20.24 -34.86 3.70
N SER A 32 -19.22 -34.95 2.84
CA SER A 32 -18.89 -36.16 2.12
C SER A 32 -17.61 -36.75 2.71
N ILE A 33 -17.86 -37.85 3.43
CA ILE A 33 -16.95 -38.95 3.80
C ILE A 33 -16.37 -38.85 5.22
N ASN A 34 -17.03 -39.57 6.14
CA ASN A 34 -16.37 -40.31 7.21
C ASN A 34 -15.12 -41.01 6.64
N GLU A 35 -13.90 -40.55 6.94
CA GLU A 35 -12.68 -41.38 7.02
C GLU A 35 -11.41 -40.54 7.31
N ARG A 36 -11.11 -40.38 8.61
CA ARG A 36 -9.83 -40.62 9.32
C ARG A 36 -8.44 -40.42 8.65
N SER A 37 -8.25 -39.55 7.65
CA SER A 37 -6.88 -39.17 7.20
C SER A 37 -6.75 -37.65 6.99
N PRO A 38 -5.78 -36.98 7.65
CA PRO A 38 -5.64 -35.52 7.60
C PRO A 38 -5.27 -35.07 6.17
N SER A 39 -6.19 -34.37 5.52
CA SER A 39 -6.07 -33.99 4.11
C SER A 39 -5.02 -32.89 3.91
N THR A 40 -4.78 -32.06 4.92
CA THR A 40 -3.63 -31.14 4.96
C THR A 40 -2.28 -31.87 4.95
N GLY A 41 -2.17 -33.00 5.63
CA GLY A 41 -0.94 -33.82 5.62
C GLY A 41 -0.65 -34.38 4.21
N ARG A 42 -1.68 -34.91 3.55
CA ARG A 42 -1.59 -35.35 2.14
C ARG A 42 -1.24 -34.21 1.19
N MET A 43 -1.82 -33.02 1.40
CA MET A 43 -1.48 -31.81 0.66
C MET A 43 0.00 -31.44 0.84
N ALA A 44 0.53 -31.50 2.07
CA ALA A 44 1.93 -31.24 2.35
C ALA A 44 2.87 -32.26 1.69
N GLU A 45 2.51 -33.55 1.68
CA GLU A 45 3.28 -34.59 0.99
C GLU A 45 3.35 -34.36 -0.53
N MET A 46 2.21 -34.02 -1.16
CA MET A 46 2.16 -33.66 -2.57
C MET A 46 3.05 -32.45 -2.90
N LEU A 47 3.02 -31.42 -2.04
CA LEU A 47 3.87 -30.24 -2.18
C LEU A 47 5.35 -30.57 -1.98
N PHE A 48 5.69 -31.42 -1.01
CA PHE A 48 7.06 -31.89 -0.78
C PHE A 48 7.64 -32.55 -2.05
N GLN A 49 6.90 -33.47 -2.66
CA GLN A 49 7.33 -34.17 -3.88
C GLN A 49 7.47 -33.22 -5.07
N PHE A 50 6.57 -32.23 -5.21
CA PHE A 50 6.70 -31.16 -6.21
C PHE A 50 7.97 -30.34 -6.00
N LEU A 51 8.28 -29.95 -4.76
CA LEU A 51 9.47 -29.16 -4.44
C LEU A 51 10.78 -29.94 -4.68
N GLN A 52 10.79 -31.26 -4.49
CA GLN A 52 11.95 -32.11 -4.80
C GLN A 52 12.18 -32.31 -6.31
N SER A 53 11.12 -32.20 -7.12
CA SER A 53 11.16 -32.45 -8.57
C SER A 53 11.17 -31.19 -9.43
N SER A 54 11.23 -30.00 -8.82
CA SER A 54 11.23 -28.71 -9.51
C SER A 54 12.35 -27.81 -9.00
N ASP A 55 12.81 -26.87 -9.84
CA ASP A 55 13.73 -25.79 -9.43
C ASP A 55 13.02 -24.69 -8.61
N PHE A 56 11.86 -25.01 -8.02
CA PHE A 56 11.04 -24.06 -7.26
C PHE A 56 11.58 -23.91 -5.83
N GLU A 57 12.38 -22.87 -5.60
CA GLU A 57 12.93 -22.55 -4.29
C GLU A 57 12.11 -21.46 -3.60
N TYR A 58 11.29 -21.84 -2.61
CA TYR A 58 10.67 -20.87 -1.71
C TYR A 58 10.62 -21.39 -0.27
N SER A 59 11.46 -20.79 0.58
CA SER A 59 11.69 -21.22 1.96
C SER A 59 10.43 -21.19 2.83
N GLY A 60 9.48 -20.30 2.56
CA GLY A 60 8.21 -20.22 3.29
C GLY A 60 7.34 -21.45 3.08
N ILE A 61 7.09 -21.83 1.83
CA ILE A 61 6.33 -23.04 1.48
C ILE A 61 7.07 -24.30 1.98
N GLN A 62 8.40 -24.35 1.83
CA GLN A 62 9.21 -25.45 2.36
C GLN A 62 9.07 -25.58 3.90
N SER A 63 9.17 -24.46 4.63
CA SER A 63 8.94 -24.43 6.08
C SER A 63 7.54 -24.91 6.44
N TRP A 64 6.50 -24.48 5.71
CA TRP A 64 5.14 -24.92 5.96
C TRP A 64 5.01 -26.44 5.74
N VAL A 65 5.55 -26.96 4.64
CA VAL A 65 5.55 -28.40 4.34
C VAL A 65 6.24 -29.20 5.45
N LEU A 66 7.42 -28.76 5.90
CA LEU A 66 8.18 -29.41 6.97
C LEU A 66 7.41 -29.38 8.31
N GLU A 67 6.78 -28.25 8.65
CA GLU A 67 5.92 -28.12 9.84
C GLU A 67 4.75 -29.11 9.81
N GLN A 68 4.11 -29.31 8.64
CA GLN A 68 3.03 -30.28 8.51
C GLN A 68 3.53 -31.73 8.56
N GLN A 69 4.73 -32.03 8.05
CA GLN A 69 5.32 -33.38 8.11
C GLN A 69 5.78 -33.77 9.52
N GLN A 70 6.23 -32.81 10.33
CA GLN A 70 6.67 -33.06 11.72
C GLN A 70 5.50 -33.24 12.70
N ARG A 71 4.29 -32.83 12.31
CA ARG A 71 3.09 -32.96 13.14
C ARG A 71 2.57 -34.39 13.08
N VAL A 72 2.88 -35.16 14.12
CA VAL A 72 2.23 -36.45 14.42
C VAL A 72 0.84 -36.13 14.99
N VAL A 73 -0.18 -36.03 14.14
CA VAL A 73 -1.56 -35.82 14.61
C VAL A 73 -2.50 -36.81 13.94
N ASP A 74 -3.05 -37.70 14.76
CA ASP A 74 -4.25 -38.48 14.46
C ASP A 74 -5.44 -37.51 14.33
N VAL A 75 -5.98 -37.37 13.11
CA VAL A 75 -7.23 -36.68 12.76
C VAL A 75 -7.39 -35.26 13.37
N LEU A 76 -7.10 -34.23 12.56
CA LEU A 76 -7.43 -32.85 12.92
C LEU A 76 -8.96 -32.63 12.94
N GLU A 77 -9.45 -31.92 13.96
CA GLU A 77 -10.79 -31.33 13.92
C GLU A 77 -10.91 -30.37 12.72
N PRO A 78 -12.08 -30.25 12.07
CA PRO A 78 -12.27 -29.46 10.84
C PRO A 78 -11.74 -28.03 10.93
N ALA A 79 -11.94 -27.35 12.07
CA ALA A 79 -11.43 -26.00 12.31
C ALA A 79 -9.89 -25.92 12.28
N ALA A 80 -9.20 -26.95 12.79
CA ALA A 80 -7.75 -27.01 12.76
C ALA A 80 -7.24 -27.28 11.34
N GLU A 81 -7.86 -28.22 10.62
CA GLU A 81 -7.52 -28.51 9.22
C GLU A 81 -7.65 -27.27 8.31
N LEU A 82 -8.73 -26.51 8.46
CA LEU A 82 -8.95 -25.28 7.71
C LEU A 82 -7.93 -24.21 8.06
N ARG A 83 -7.61 -24.01 9.34
CA ARG A 83 -6.56 -23.05 9.74
C ARG A 83 -5.20 -23.38 9.13
N GLU A 84 -4.81 -24.66 9.11
CA GLU A 84 -3.54 -25.06 8.51
C GLU A 84 -3.54 -24.84 6.98
N THR A 85 -4.67 -25.10 6.32
CA THR A 85 -4.87 -24.80 4.90
C THR A 85 -4.75 -23.29 4.63
N LEU A 86 -5.31 -22.45 5.50
CA LEU A 86 -5.15 -20.99 5.42
C LEU A 86 -3.71 -20.54 5.68
N GLY A 87 -2.94 -21.28 6.49
CA GLY A 87 -1.50 -21.08 6.62
C GLY A 87 -0.77 -21.19 5.27
N PHE A 88 -1.16 -22.14 4.42
CA PHE A 88 -0.65 -22.21 3.04
C PHE A 88 -1.13 -21.06 2.16
N ALA A 89 -2.39 -20.62 2.31
CA ALA A 89 -2.88 -19.43 1.61
C ALA A 89 -2.07 -18.17 1.96
N VAL A 90 -1.64 -18.02 3.21
CA VAL A 90 -0.71 -16.96 3.65
C VAL A 90 0.64 -17.09 2.95
N GLU A 91 1.19 -18.30 2.83
CA GLU A 91 2.46 -18.49 2.10
C GLU A 91 2.37 -18.17 0.61
N LEU A 92 1.23 -18.45 -0.02
CA LEU A 92 0.98 -17.98 -1.38
C LEU A 92 0.99 -16.45 -1.44
N GLN A 93 0.32 -15.76 -0.51
CA GLN A 93 0.36 -14.29 -0.47
C GLN A 93 1.79 -13.77 -0.30
N ASN A 94 2.58 -14.39 0.57
CA ASN A 94 3.97 -14.01 0.84
C ASN A 94 4.89 -14.13 -0.39
N LEU A 95 4.52 -14.93 -1.41
CA LEU A 95 5.26 -15.04 -2.68
C LEU A 95 5.18 -13.77 -3.54
N VAL A 96 4.07 -13.05 -3.48
CA VAL A 96 3.75 -11.93 -4.39
C VAL A 96 3.55 -10.61 -3.68
N GLY A 97 3.29 -10.64 -2.37
CA GLY A 97 2.89 -9.51 -1.55
C GLY A 97 3.79 -9.30 -0.33
N PRO A 98 3.27 -8.67 0.74
CA PRO A 98 4.02 -8.51 1.98
C PRO A 98 4.08 -9.84 2.74
N LYS A 99 4.97 -9.89 3.73
CA LYS A 99 5.06 -11.04 4.63
C LYS A 99 3.99 -10.93 5.71
N PHE A 100 3.04 -11.86 5.70
CA PHE A 100 2.06 -12.07 6.76
C PHE A 100 2.44 -13.25 7.65
N ASN A 101 1.97 -13.22 8.88
CA ASN A 101 2.15 -14.32 9.82
C ASN A 101 1.02 -15.35 9.68
N ARG A 102 1.37 -16.63 9.49
CA ARG A 102 0.40 -17.73 9.41
C ARG A 102 -0.49 -17.84 10.65
N ARG A 103 -0.03 -17.36 11.81
CA ARG A 103 -0.78 -17.40 13.08
C ARG A 103 -1.96 -16.44 13.13
N GLU A 104 -2.09 -15.54 12.15
CA GLU A 104 -3.17 -14.54 12.09
C GLU A 104 -4.41 -15.04 11.36
N VAL A 105 -4.39 -16.26 10.82
CA VAL A 105 -5.55 -16.86 10.15
C VAL A 105 -6.57 -17.41 11.15
N GLN A 106 -7.85 -17.39 10.76
CA GLN A 106 -8.93 -17.93 11.57
C GLN A 106 -9.90 -18.72 10.70
N ALA A 107 -10.48 -19.78 11.27
CA ALA A 107 -11.57 -20.54 10.69
C ALA A 107 -12.67 -20.63 11.75
N LEU A 108 -13.79 -19.96 11.51
CA LEU A 108 -14.86 -19.78 12.51
C LEU A 108 -16.09 -20.53 12.02
N GLU A 109 -16.62 -21.43 12.85
CA GLU A 109 -17.78 -22.26 12.52
C GLU A 109 -19.09 -21.56 12.86
N GLU A 110 -20.04 -21.57 11.92
CA GLU A 110 -21.42 -21.11 12.11
C GLU A 110 -22.39 -22.12 11.46
N GLY A 111 -22.77 -23.15 12.23
CA GLY A 111 -23.65 -24.21 11.75
C GLY A 111 -22.98 -25.07 10.65
N ARG A 112 -23.40 -24.91 9.39
CA ARG A 112 -22.78 -25.59 8.23
C ARG A 112 -21.82 -24.71 7.44
N PHE A 113 -21.61 -23.49 7.90
CA PHE A 113 -20.79 -22.49 7.24
C PHE A 113 -19.52 -22.22 8.03
N TRP A 114 -18.48 -21.84 7.31
CA TRP A 114 -17.19 -21.48 7.89
C TRP A 114 -16.75 -20.13 7.34
N ASP A 115 -16.40 -19.21 8.22
CA ASP A 115 -15.73 -17.96 7.85
C ASP A 115 -14.22 -18.17 7.91
N LEU A 116 -13.59 -18.14 6.74
CA LEU A 116 -12.16 -18.26 6.55
C LEU A 116 -11.54 -16.88 6.49
N VAL A 117 -10.77 -16.52 7.51
CA VAL A 117 -10.20 -15.18 7.67
C VAL A 117 -8.70 -15.22 7.49
N VAL A 118 -8.17 -14.38 6.60
CA VAL A 118 -6.72 -14.20 6.39
C VAL A 118 -6.36 -12.71 6.38
N PRO A 119 -5.17 -12.33 6.85
CA PRO A 119 -4.66 -10.98 6.63
C PRO A 119 -4.46 -10.72 5.14
N ARG A 120 -4.56 -9.45 4.73
CA ARG A 120 -4.42 -9.05 3.33
C ARG A 120 -3.81 -7.66 3.14
N GLU A 121 -3.15 -7.52 2.00
CA GLU A 121 -2.89 -6.21 1.37
C GLU A 121 -3.94 -5.98 0.28
N SER A 122 -4.07 -6.94 -0.64
CA SER A 122 -4.99 -6.91 -1.77
C SER A 122 -6.13 -7.93 -1.56
N PRO A 123 -7.41 -7.50 -1.56
CA PRO A 123 -8.57 -8.39 -1.57
C PRO A 123 -8.48 -9.46 -2.66
N SER A 124 -8.16 -9.05 -3.88
CA SER A 124 -8.08 -9.94 -5.04
C SER A 124 -7.02 -11.04 -4.86
N VAL A 125 -5.85 -10.70 -4.32
CA VAL A 125 -4.78 -11.68 -4.05
C VAL A 125 -5.15 -12.63 -2.91
N ALA A 126 -5.75 -12.11 -1.84
CA ALA A 126 -6.17 -12.92 -0.69
C ALA A 126 -7.29 -13.91 -1.05
N PHE A 127 -8.30 -13.47 -1.81
CA PHE A 127 -9.35 -14.38 -2.29
C PHE A 127 -8.80 -15.43 -3.25
N LEU A 128 -7.81 -15.07 -4.07
CA LEU A 128 -7.15 -16.00 -4.96
C LEU A 128 -6.34 -17.04 -4.16
N SER A 129 -5.60 -16.62 -3.14
CA SER A 129 -4.77 -17.53 -2.33
C SER A 129 -5.62 -18.53 -1.55
N ILE A 130 -6.72 -18.09 -0.92
CA ILE A 130 -7.69 -18.97 -0.25
C ILE A 130 -8.26 -19.98 -1.24
N ARG A 131 -8.71 -19.53 -2.42
CA ARG A 131 -9.27 -20.41 -3.44
C ARG A 131 -8.26 -21.47 -3.87
N TYR A 132 -7.02 -21.09 -4.09
CA TYR A 132 -5.97 -22.02 -4.53
C TYR A 132 -5.58 -23.02 -3.44
N ALA A 133 -5.51 -22.57 -2.17
CA ALA A 133 -5.30 -23.46 -1.03
C ALA A 133 -6.42 -24.49 -0.88
N LEU A 134 -7.69 -24.07 -0.97
CA LEU A 134 -8.85 -24.97 -0.91
C LEU A 134 -8.90 -25.94 -2.09
N LEU A 135 -8.54 -25.49 -3.31
CA LEU A 135 -8.45 -26.38 -4.47
C LEU A 135 -7.38 -27.47 -4.27
N LEU A 136 -6.22 -27.12 -3.71
CA LEU A 136 -5.17 -28.10 -3.41
C LEU A 136 -5.60 -29.08 -2.31
N LEU A 137 -6.28 -28.61 -1.27
CA LEU A 137 -6.87 -29.47 -0.25
C LEU A 137 -7.91 -30.44 -0.85
N GLN A 138 -8.74 -29.96 -1.77
CA GLN A 138 -9.71 -30.80 -2.49
C GLN A 138 -9.01 -31.84 -3.38
N PHE A 139 -7.93 -31.47 -4.07
CA PHE A 139 -7.14 -32.42 -4.86
C PHE A 139 -6.51 -33.51 -3.98
N ALA A 140 -5.91 -33.14 -2.84
CA ALA A 140 -5.35 -34.08 -1.87
C ALA A 140 -6.40 -35.07 -1.33
N ASN A 141 -7.66 -34.63 -1.24
CA ASN A 141 -8.80 -35.47 -0.86
C ASN A 141 -9.22 -36.48 -1.94
N THR A 142 -9.09 -36.13 -3.23
CA THR A 142 -9.50 -37.00 -4.36
C THR A 142 -8.41 -37.96 -4.83
N GLY A 143 -7.15 -37.75 -4.45
CA GLY A 143 -6.03 -38.63 -4.80
C GLY A 143 -6.15 -39.98 -4.08
N LYS A 144 -6.18 -41.08 -4.84
CA LYS A 144 -6.13 -42.43 -4.28
C LYS A 144 -4.86 -42.59 -3.45
N SER A 145 -5.01 -42.99 -2.19
CA SER A 145 -3.93 -43.37 -1.29
C SER A 145 -3.11 -44.52 -1.88
N GLY A 146 -1.80 -44.32 -2.09
CA GLY A 146 -0.83 -45.40 -2.23
C GLY A 146 0.12 -45.38 -3.43
N HIS A 147 0.02 -44.43 -4.36
CA HIS A 147 1.03 -44.27 -5.42
C HIS A 147 1.42 -42.79 -5.48
N GLY A 148 2.73 -42.51 -5.55
CA GLY A 148 3.26 -41.16 -5.65
C GLY A 148 2.60 -40.37 -6.79
N PRO A 149 2.60 -39.03 -6.74
CA PRO A 149 1.97 -38.21 -7.75
C PRO A 149 2.57 -38.57 -9.10
N ASP A 150 1.73 -39.08 -9.97
CA ASP A 150 2.04 -39.24 -11.39
C ASP A 150 2.52 -37.88 -11.92
N SER A 151 3.40 -37.87 -12.94
CA SER A 151 3.98 -36.65 -13.54
C SER A 151 2.94 -35.57 -13.87
N SER A 152 1.70 -36.00 -14.14
CA SER A 152 0.52 -35.17 -14.38
C SER A 152 0.07 -34.32 -13.18
N VAL A 153 0.24 -34.80 -11.94
CA VAL A 153 -0.15 -34.11 -10.69
C VAL A 153 0.85 -33.01 -10.35
N SER A 154 2.15 -33.31 -10.36
CA SER A 154 3.21 -32.30 -10.14
C SER A 154 3.13 -31.18 -11.17
N SER A 155 2.87 -31.51 -12.45
CA SER A 155 2.62 -30.52 -13.50
C SER A 155 1.39 -29.64 -13.24
N ARG A 156 0.33 -30.17 -12.64
CA ARG A 156 -0.86 -29.39 -12.28
C ARG A 156 -0.60 -28.45 -11.09
N ILE A 157 0.12 -28.90 -10.06
CA ILE A 157 0.52 -28.07 -8.92
C ILE A 157 1.41 -26.92 -9.39
N GLY A 158 2.44 -27.22 -10.20
CA GLY A 158 3.32 -26.20 -10.78
C GLY A 158 2.56 -25.14 -11.57
N ARG A 159 1.71 -25.55 -12.52
CA ARG A 159 0.86 -24.61 -13.29
C ARG A 159 -0.06 -23.77 -12.42
N THR A 160 -0.55 -24.36 -11.33
CA THR A 160 -1.42 -23.68 -10.36
C THR A 160 -0.64 -22.58 -9.63
N ILE A 161 0.53 -22.90 -9.09
CA ILE A 161 1.40 -21.91 -8.42
C ILE A 161 1.88 -20.84 -9.40
N GLU A 162 2.33 -21.20 -10.60
CA GLU A 162 2.77 -20.25 -11.64
C GLU A 162 1.65 -19.29 -12.04
N ARG A 163 0.44 -19.81 -12.24
CA ARG A 163 -0.73 -18.97 -12.55
C ARG A 163 -1.06 -18.03 -11.39
N PHE A 164 -0.96 -18.51 -10.15
CA PHE A 164 -1.10 -17.65 -8.97
C PHE A 164 -0.04 -16.55 -8.96
N LEU A 165 1.23 -16.86 -9.21
CA LEU A 165 2.32 -15.89 -9.25
C LEU A 165 2.09 -14.81 -10.31
N GLN A 166 1.63 -15.20 -11.50
CA GLN A 166 1.36 -14.28 -12.60
C GLN A 166 0.22 -13.30 -12.28
N ILE A 167 -0.90 -13.82 -11.76
CA ILE A 167 -2.07 -13.00 -11.42
C ILE A 167 -1.78 -12.18 -10.17
N GLY A 168 -1.19 -12.81 -9.15
CA GLY A 168 -0.85 -12.20 -7.86
C GLY A 168 0.13 -11.05 -7.98
N ALA A 169 1.20 -11.19 -8.77
CA ALA A 169 2.17 -10.11 -8.99
C ALA A 169 1.57 -8.86 -9.67
N SER A 170 0.51 -9.04 -10.47
CA SER A 170 -0.24 -7.93 -11.07
C SER A 170 -1.17 -7.27 -10.06
N GLY A 171 -1.73 -8.07 -9.14
CA GLY A 171 -2.63 -7.62 -8.07
C GLY A 171 -1.95 -7.10 -6.81
N SER A 172 -0.62 -7.15 -6.70
CA SER A 172 0.18 -6.68 -5.56
C SER A 172 0.92 -5.38 -5.87
N LEU A 173 1.27 -4.63 -4.81
CA LEU A 173 2.16 -3.47 -4.93
C LEU A 173 3.55 -3.94 -5.40
N ASP A 174 4.14 -3.17 -6.32
CA ASP A 174 5.54 -3.35 -6.71
C ASP A 174 6.49 -3.00 -5.56
N GLN A 175 7.76 -3.35 -5.71
CA GLN A 175 8.78 -3.13 -4.68
C GLN A 175 8.92 -1.66 -4.28
N THR A 176 8.86 -0.72 -5.24
CA THR A 176 9.01 0.71 -4.99
C THR A 176 7.82 1.23 -4.19
N THR A 177 6.60 1.02 -4.68
CA THR A 177 5.38 1.49 -3.99
C THR A 177 5.29 0.87 -2.59
N ARG A 178 5.60 -0.42 -2.45
CA ARG A 178 5.64 -1.11 -1.14
C ARG A 178 6.68 -0.51 -0.19
N ALA A 179 7.86 -0.18 -0.69
CA ALA A 179 8.90 0.41 0.13
C ALA A 179 8.47 1.80 0.65
N VAL A 180 7.85 2.62 -0.20
CA VAL A 180 7.30 3.93 0.20
C VAL A 180 6.17 3.76 1.22
N ALA A 181 5.24 2.82 0.99
CA ALA A 181 4.18 2.50 1.93
C ALA A 181 4.71 2.05 3.30
N ASN A 182 5.73 1.19 3.33
CA ASN A 182 6.38 0.76 4.57
C ASN A 182 7.09 1.91 5.28
N ALA A 183 7.73 2.82 4.55
CA ALA A 183 8.35 4.02 5.11
C ALA A 183 7.31 4.99 5.69
N ALA A 184 6.17 5.14 5.00
CA ALA A 184 5.02 5.90 5.52
C ALA A 184 4.49 5.30 6.82
N THR A 185 4.30 3.97 6.89
CA THR A 185 3.90 3.26 8.12
C THR A 185 4.88 3.53 9.27
N ARG A 186 6.20 3.48 9.04
CA ARG A 186 7.21 3.78 10.06
C ARG A 186 7.13 5.22 10.59
N ARG A 187 6.69 6.17 9.77
CA ARG A 187 6.43 7.57 10.16
C ARG A 187 5.00 7.80 10.70
N GLY A 188 4.20 6.75 10.90
CA GLY A 188 2.82 6.86 11.38
C GLY A 188 1.83 7.48 10.37
N ILE A 189 2.23 7.58 9.10
CA ILE A 189 1.42 8.10 8.01
C ILE A 189 0.51 6.96 7.50
N PRO A 190 -0.83 7.10 7.60
CA PRO A 190 -1.73 6.08 7.12
C PRO A 190 -1.64 6.01 5.60
N TRP A 191 -1.84 4.83 5.03
CA TRP A 191 -1.92 4.70 3.58
C TRP A 191 -3.02 3.73 3.17
N HIS A 192 -3.53 3.93 1.97
CA HIS A 192 -4.57 3.10 1.39
C HIS A 192 -4.36 2.97 -0.12
N ARG A 193 -4.62 1.79 -0.65
CA ARG A 193 -4.58 1.57 -2.10
C ARG A 193 -5.91 2.02 -2.71
N LEU A 194 -5.87 2.90 -3.72
CA LEU A 194 -7.10 3.48 -4.27
C LEU A 194 -7.92 2.45 -5.08
N THR A 195 -7.27 1.57 -5.81
CA THR A 195 -7.93 0.50 -6.58
C THR A 195 -7.09 -0.78 -6.58
N ASP A 196 -7.74 -1.95 -6.68
CA ASP A 196 -7.07 -3.25 -6.70
C ASP A 196 -6.31 -3.51 -8.01
N GLU A 197 -6.65 -2.79 -9.08
CA GLU A 197 -6.07 -2.96 -10.41
C GLU A 197 -4.83 -2.09 -10.62
N GLN A 198 -4.72 -0.96 -9.92
CA GLN A 198 -3.62 -0.01 -10.08
C GLN A 198 -2.68 -0.04 -8.88
N ARG A 199 -1.41 0.31 -9.09
CA ARG A 199 -0.43 0.47 -8.00
C ARG A 199 -0.43 1.88 -7.42
N LEU A 200 -1.60 2.52 -7.43
CA LEU A 200 -1.80 3.89 -6.96
C LEU A 200 -2.17 3.87 -5.48
N VAL A 201 -1.38 4.55 -4.67
CA VAL A 201 -1.54 4.61 -3.21
C VAL A 201 -1.77 6.04 -2.77
N ARG A 202 -2.73 6.22 -1.87
CA ARG A 202 -2.94 7.42 -1.07
C ARG A 202 -2.13 7.30 0.22
N LEU A 203 -1.35 8.31 0.55
CA LEU A 203 -0.72 8.52 1.84
C LEU A 203 -1.46 9.66 2.56
N GLY A 204 -1.80 9.52 3.84
CA GLY A 204 -2.59 10.50 4.58
C GLY A 204 -4.08 10.48 4.27
N HIS A 205 -4.81 11.45 4.84
CA HIS A 205 -6.26 11.60 4.75
C HIS A 205 -6.68 13.00 4.28
N GLY A 206 -7.83 13.09 3.60
CA GLY A 206 -8.47 14.36 3.29
C GLY A 206 -7.60 15.30 2.47
N TYR A 207 -7.61 16.60 2.78
CA TYR A 207 -6.76 17.60 2.11
C TYR A 207 -5.26 17.46 2.39
N ARG A 208 -4.89 16.68 3.42
CA ARG A 208 -3.50 16.39 3.79
C ARG A 208 -2.94 15.18 3.05
N GLN A 209 -3.74 14.54 2.20
CA GLN A 209 -3.30 13.36 1.48
C GLN A 209 -2.28 13.70 0.39
N ARG A 210 -1.42 12.74 0.09
CA ARG A 210 -0.54 12.69 -1.08
C ARG A 210 -0.80 11.42 -1.87
N ARG A 211 -0.55 11.43 -3.17
CA ARG A 211 -0.69 10.23 -4.01
C ARG A 211 0.63 9.85 -4.66
N ILE A 212 0.89 8.55 -4.68
CA ILE A 212 2.08 7.98 -5.28
C ILE A 212 1.75 6.80 -6.20
N PHE A 213 2.50 6.70 -7.28
CA PHE A 213 2.56 5.53 -8.15
C PHE A 213 4.04 5.19 -8.35
N GLU A 214 4.48 4.05 -7.82
CA GLU A 214 5.91 3.73 -7.71
C GLU A 214 6.67 4.84 -6.97
N SER A 215 7.58 5.55 -7.65
CA SER A 215 8.33 6.69 -7.11
C SER A 215 7.78 8.05 -7.54
N MET A 216 6.79 8.09 -8.44
CA MET A 216 6.17 9.33 -8.90
C MET A 216 5.13 9.81 -7.89
N SER A 217 5.17 11.10 -7.56
CA SER A 217 4.20 11.75 -6.69
C SER A 217 3.29 12.71 -7.43
N ASP A 218 2.25 13.20 -6.73
CA ASP A 218 1.38 14.29 -7.17
C ASP A 218 2.09 15.65 -7.27
N GLY A 219 3.36 15.75 -6.87
CA GLY A 219 4.22 16.89 -7.14
C GLY A 219 4.75 16.95 -8.58
N THR A 220 4.68 15.84 -9.33
CA THR A 220 5.11 15.78 -10.73
C THR A 220 3.93 16.04 -11.68
N SER A 221 3.99 17.15 -12.42
CA SER A 221 2.92 17.49 -13.37
C SER A 221 2.89 16.58 -14.61
N VAL A 222 1.72 16.40 -15.22
CA VAL A 222 1.60 15.66 -16.49
C VAL A 222 2.44 16.29 -17.61
N LEU A 223 2.66 17.62 -17.58
CA LEU A 223 3.52 18.32 -18.52
C LEU A 223 5.00 17.91 -18.33
N ALA A 224 5.45 17.80 -17.08
CA ALA A 224 6.79 17.32 -16.74
C ALA A 224 6.98 15.86 -17.20
N VAL A 225 5.98 14.99 -16.97
CA VAL A 225 5.99 13.60 -17.47
C VAL A 225 6.12 13.56 -18.99
N LYS A 226 5.35 14.38 -19.71
CA LYS A 226 5.40 14.45 -21.18
C LYS A 226 6.76 14.95 -21.69
N ALA A 227 7.33 15.96 -21.03
CA ALA A 227 8.66 16.47 -21.37
C ALA A 227 9.71 15.38 -21.18
N ALA A 228 9.79 14.78 -19.97
CA ALA A 228 10.77 13.77 -19.61
C ALA A 228 10.70 12.49 -20.45
N SER A 229 9.47 12.04 -20.80
CA SER A 229 9.26 10.81 -21.58
C SER A 229 9.69 10.91 -23.04
N ASN A 230 9.93 12.12 -23.56
CA ASN A 230 10.37 12.33 -24.93
C ASN A 230 11.86 12.65 -24.97
N LYS A 231 12.68 11.70 -25.42
CA LYS A 231 14.14 11.83 -25.46
C LYS A 231 14.63 13.06 -26.25
N TRP A 232 13.91 13.44 -27.31
CA TRP A 232 14.24 14.62 -28.10
C TRP A 232 13.95 15.90 -27.32
N THR A 233 12.72 16.02 -26.77
CA THR A 233 12.31 17.19 -25.98
C THR A 233 13.20 17.38 -24.77
N THR A 234 13.41 16.33 -23.97
CA THR A 234 14.29 16.34 -22.80
C THR A 234 15.68 16.83 -23.19
N GLY A 235 16.33 16.17 -24.15
CA GLY A 235 17.70 16.52 -24.52
C GLY A 235 17.83 17.92 -25.11
N ARG A 236 16.83 18.40 -25.85
CA ARG A 236 16.81 19.77 -26.36
C ARG A 236 16.69 20.80 -25.25
N MET A 237 15.75 20.62 -24.32
CA MET A 237 15.59 21.51 -23.17
C MET A 237 16.88 21.60 -22.34
N LEU A 238 17.54 20.47 -22.09
CA LEU A 238 18.80 20.44 -21.35
C LEU A 238 19.93 21.14 -22.14
N ALA A 239 20.04 20.89 -23.45
CA ALA A 239 21.04 21.52 -24.30
C ALA A 239 20.88 23.05 -24.40
N ASP A 240 19.63 23.53 -24.52
CA ASP A 240 19.32 24.96 -24.62
C ASP A 240 19.74 25.73 -23.36
N PHE A 241 19.84 25.05 -22.21
CA PHE A 241 20.36 25.59 -20.94
C PHE A 241 21.85 25.30 -20.69
N GLY A 242 22.56 24.74 -21.68
CA GLY A 242 24.00 24.48 -21.59
C GLY A 242 24.39 23.28 -20.72
N LEU A 243 23.44 22.39 -20.40
CA LEU A 243 23.73 21.15 -19.70
C LEU A 243 24.38 20.13 -20.64
N PRO A 244 25.31 19.29 -20.14
CA PRO A 244 26.03 18.35 -20.99
C PRO A 244 25.09 17.22 -21.42
N VAL A 245 24.82 17.15 -22.71
CA VAL A 245 24.05 16.08 -23.35
C VAL A 245 24.73 15.69 -24.66
N PRO A 246 24.58 14.45 -25.16
CA PRO A 246 25.15 14.09 -26.45
C PRO A 246 24.55 14.94 -27.58
N GLY A 247 25.37 15.26 -28.58
CA GLY A 247 24.91 15.84 -29.84
C GLY A 247 23.86 14.94 -30.46
N ARG A 248 22.83 15.52 -31.08
CA ARG A 248 21.61 14.78 -31.46
C ARG A 248 21.02 15.25 -32.79
N VAL A 249 20.55 14.29 -33.58
CA VAL A 249 19.83 14.53 -34.85
C VAL A 249 18.65 13.55 -34.96
N LEU A 250 17.47 14.06 -35.32
CA LEU A 250 16.33 13.21 -35.69
C LEU A 250 16.42 12.81 -37.16
N VAL A 251 16.25 11.53 -37.42
CA VAL A 251 16.31 10.94 -38.75
C VAL A 251 15.00 10.21 -39.02
N GLY A 252 14.25 10.69 -40.02
CA GLY A 252 13.01 10.06 -40.50
C GLY A 252 13.21 9.17 -41.73
N SER A 253 14.40 9.17 -42.34
CA SER A 253 14.68 8.35 -43.53
C SER A 253 16.17 8.03 -43.65
N ALA A 254 16.49 6.91 -44.28
CA ALA A 254 17.88 6.51 -44.52
C ALA A 254 18.69 7.56 -45.31
N ARG A 255 18.03 8.38 -46.15
CA ARG A 255 18.68 9.44 -46.94
C ARG A 255 19.30 10.54 -46.07
N SER A 256 18.83 10.71 -44.84
CA SER A 256 19.33 11.74 -43.92
C SER A 256 20.42 11.23 -42.98
N LEU A 257 20.84 9.96 -43.11
CA LEU A 257 21.88 9.37 -42.25
C LEU A 257 23.27 9.96 -42.52
N SER A 258 23.59 10.30 -43.78
CA SER A 258 24.88 10.93 -44.13
C SER A 258 25.04 12.27 -43.43
N VAL A 259 23.99 13.11 -43.47
CA VAL A 259 23.97 14.41 -42.80
C VAL A 259 24.12 14.26 -41.28
N ALA A 260 23.48 13.23 -40.68
CA ALA A 260 23.63 12.95 -39.26
C ALA A 260 25.08 12.53 -38.91
N ALA A 261 25.68 11.66 -39.72
CA ALA A 261 27.06 11.20 -39.53
C ALA A 261 28.08 12.34 -39.69
N GLU A 262 27.95 13.16 -40.72
CA GLU A 262 28.81 14.32 -40.96
C GLU A 262 28.73 15.34 -39.82
N ARG A 263 27.52 15.56 -39.28
CA ARG A 263 27.30 16.56 -38.22
C ARG A 263 27.80 16.09 -36.85
N LEU A 264 27.62 14.82 -36.53
CA LEU A 264 27.87 14.29 -35.17
C LEU A 264 29.25 13.65 -35.03
N GLY A 265 29.83 13.14 -36.11
CA GLY A 265 31.05 12.34 -36.10
C GLY A 265 30.84 10.95 -35.48
N TYR A 266 31.71 10.01 -35.84
CA TYR A 266 31.73 8.67 -35.25
C TYR A 266 32.57 8.65 -33.95
N PRO A 267 32.26 7.74 -32.99
CA PRO A 267 31.17 6.77 -33.02
C PRO A 267 29.80 7.35 -32.63
N LEU A 268 28.73 6.64 -33.01
CA LEU A 268 27.34 7.05 -32.85
C LEU A 268 26.50 6.07 -32.01
N VAL A 269 25.40 6.57 -31.48
CA VAL A 269 24.32 5.80 -30.86
C VAL A 269 23.04 6.01 -31.66
N VAL A 270 22.36 4.92 -32.00
CA VAL A 270 21.12 4.93 -32.76
C VAL A 270 20.01 4.31 -31.93
N LYS A 271 18.93 5.04 -31.69
CA LYS A 271 17.83 4.58 -30.83
C LYS A 271 16.45 4.99 -31.38
N PRO A 272 15.40 4.17 -31.21
CA PRO A 272 14.04 4.61 -31.49
C PRO A 272 13.67 5.74 -30.53
N LEU A 273 12.96 6.74 -31.06
CA LEU A 273 12.55 7.90 -30.27
C LEU A 273 11.63 7.49 -29.10
N ASP A 274 10.73 6.54 -29.36
CA ASP A 274 9.59 6.14 -28.53
C ASP A 274 9.72 4.75 -27.88
N ALA A 275 10.89 4.10 -27.95
CA ALA A 275 11.14 2.83 -27.27
C ALA A 275 11.92 3.00 -25.94
N GLY A 276 11.57 2.21 -24.92
CA GLY A 276 12.28 2.16 -23.63
C GLY A 276 13.06 0.86 -23.39
N LYS A 277 13.78 0.79 -22.26
CA LYS A 277 14.55 -0.39 -21.79
C LYS A 277 15.63 -0.89 -22.76
N GLY A 278 16.24 0.02 -23.52
CA GLY A 278 17.29 -0.33 -24.48
C GLY A 278 16.82 -1.09 -25.73
N ARG A 279 15.51 -1.27 -25.93
CA ARG A 279 14.99 -1.98 -27.12
C ARG A 279 15.30 -1.20 -28.39
N GLY A 280 15.97 -1.86 -29.33
CA GLY A 280 16.35 -1.27 -30.61
C GLY A 280 17.50 -0.28 -30.56
N VAL A 281 18.22 -0.22 -29.44
CA VAL A 281 19.39 0.65 -29.29
C VAL A 281 20.62 -0.06 -29.88
N SER A 282 21.31 0.62 -30.78
CA SER A 282 22.63 0.26 -31.27
C SER A 282 23.63 1.30 -30.78
N SER A 283 24.59 0.88 -29.98
CA SER A 283 25.67 1.72 -29.46
C SER A 283 26.99 1.40 -30.16
N ASP A 284 27.93 2.34 -30.12
CA ASP A 284 29.28 2.19 -30.69
C ASP A 284 29.28 1.92 -32.20
N VAL A 285 28.34 2.55 -32.91
CA VAL A 285 28.25 2.50 -34.37
C VAL A 285 29.40 3.30 -34.93
N SER A 286 30.32 2.64 -35.64
CA SER A 286 31.61 3.21 -36.03
C SER A 286 31.77 3.41 -37.55
N SER A 287 30.79 2.98 -38.35
CA SER A 287 30.80 3.13 -39.80
C SER A 287 29.43 3.48 -40.38
N PHE A 288 29.40 3.90 -41.64
CA PHE A 288 28.16 4.23 -42.34
C PHE A 288 27.28 2.98 -42.57
N ASP A 289 27.88 1.84 -42.91
CA ASP A 289 27.15 0.60 -43.12
C ASP A 289 26.52 0.08 -41.81
N GLU A 290 27.24 0.20 -40.69
CA GLU A 290 26.69 -0.08 -39.36
C GLU A 290 25.56 0.89 -39.01
N LEU A 291 25.69 2.18 -39.37
CA LEU A 291 24.65 3.18 -39.13
C LEU A 291 23.36 2.88 -39.91
N VAL A 292 23.47 2.44 -41.17
CA VAL A 292 22.32 2.00 -41.98
C VAL A 292 21.65 0.78 -41.35
N THR A 293 22.45 -0.19 -40.90
CA THR A 293 21.94 -1.40 -40.24
C THR A 293 21.23 -1.08 -38.93
N ALA A 294 21.86 -0.25 -38.09
CA ALA A 294 21.31 0.22 -36.82
C ALA A 294 20.01 1.00 -37.00
N PHE A 295 19.96 1.89 -38.01
CA PHE A 295 18.74 2.61 -38.37
C PHE A 295 17.62 1.64 -38.74
N GLY A 296 17.90 0.63 -39.57
CA GLY A 296 16.90 -0.37 -39.98
C GLY A 296 16.36 -1.22 -38.82
N VAL A 297 17.15 -1.46 -37.77
CA VAL A 297 16.69 -2.12 -36.55
C VAL A 297 15.82 -1.17 -35.74
N ALA A 298 16.29 0.06 -35.49
CA ALA A 298 15.58 1.03 -34.68
C ALA A 298 14.25 1.46 -35.29
N SER A 299 14.20 1.66 -36.62
CA SER A 299 13.01 2.10 -37.34
C SER A 299 11.88 1.07 -37.31
N LYS A 300 12.19 -0.22 -37.19
CA LYS A 300 11.20 -1.31 -37.09
C LYS A 300 10.57 -1.44 -35.70
N ILE A 301 11.26 -0.96 -34.67
CA ILE A 301 10.82 -1.08 -33.27
C ILE A 301 9.96 0.11 -32.84
N GLY A 302 10.23 1.30 -33.38
CA GLY A 302 9.46 2.52 -33.11
C GLY A 302 8.52 2.91 -34.26
N ASN A 303 7.95 4.11 -34.18
CA ASN A 303 7.09 4.69 -35.22
C ASN A 303 7.87 5.25 -36.45
N GLY A 304 9.00 4.63 -36.81
CA GLY A 304 9.84 5.03 -37.96
C GLY A 304 10.76 6.24 -37.74
N THR A 305 10.57 7.05 -36.70
CA THR A 305 11.50 8.14 -36.35
C THR A 305 12.62 7.65 -35.44
N VAL A 306 13.86 7.86 -35.87
CA VAL A 306 15.06 7.40 -35.17
C VAL A 306 15.87 8.59 -34.67
N LEU A 307 16.37 8.50 -33.45
CA LEU A 307 17.27 9.46 -32.84
C LEU A 307 18.71 8.96 -32.96
N VAL A 308 19.55 9.75 -33.62
CA VAL A 308 21.00 9.51 -33.74
C VAL A 308 21.71 10.48 -32.80
N GLU A 309 22.58 9.96 -31.95
CA GLU A 309 23.34 10.72 -30.95
C GLU A 309 24.83 10.45 -31.06
N SER A 310 25.67 11.42 -30.67
CA SER A 310 27.10 11.17 -30.47
C SER A 310 27.32 10.17 -29.35
N PHE A 311 28.26 9.25 -29.52
CA PHE A 311 28.63 8.30 -28.48
C PHE A 311 29.38 8.98 -27.33
N LEU A 312 28.99 8.67 -26.10
CA LEU A 312 29.69 9.08 -24.90
C LEU A 312 30.41 7.89 -24.30
N GLU A 313 31.72 8.03 -24.13
CA GLU A 313 32.58 7.01 -23.54
C GLU A 313 32.62 7.15 -22.02
N GLY A 314 32.52 6.03 -21.30
CA GLY A 314 32.64 6.00 -19.85
C GLY A 314 31.77 4.95 -19.17
N GLN A 315 31.67 5.07 -17.85
CA GLN A 315 30.80 4.26 -17.01
C GLN A 315 29.40 4.89 -16.95
N GLU A 316 28.37 4.05 -16.79
CA GLU A 316 27.00 4.49 -16.63
C GLU A 316 26.65 4.68 -15.15
N TYR A 317 26.01 5.80 -14.83
CA TYR A 317 25.56 6.15 -13.50
C TYR A 317 24.07 6.48 -13.50
N ARG A 318 23.36 6.02 -12.48
CA ARG A 318 22.01 6.45 -12.15
C ARG A 318 22.12 7.40 -10.96
N ILE A 319 21.77 8.66 -11.16
CA ILE A 319 21.70 9.69 -10.11
C ILE A 319 20.23 9.83 -9.72
N LEU A 320 19.90 9.57 -8.45
CA LEU A 320 18.57 9.79 -7.90
C LEU A 320 18.49 11.18 -7.30
N VAL A 321 17.56 11.97 -7.80
CA VAL A 321 17.20 13.28 -7.27
C VAL A 321 15.82 13.21 -6.64
N VAL A 322 15.69 13.77 -5.45
CA VAL A 322 14.43 13.98 -4.75
C VAL A 322 14.40 15.45 -4.33
N ASP A 323 13.42 16.18 -4.83
CA ASP A 323 13.34 17.65 -4.77
C ASP A 323 14.67 18.31 -5.18
N ASP A 324 15.29 18.99 -4.23
CA ASP A 324 16.47 19.81 -4.43
C ASP A 324 17.76 19.09 -4.02
N ALA A 325 17.71 17.77 -3.81
CA ALA A 325 18.83 16.98 -3.34
C ALA A 325 19.12 15.76 -4.21
N VAL A 326 20.41 15.52 -4.47
CA VAL A 326 20.91 14.23 -4.97
C VAL A 326 21.00 13.29 -3.78
N VAL A 327 20.08 12.33 -3.71
CA VAL A 327 19.96 11.39 -2.60
C VAL A 327 20.93 10.22 -2.74
N ALA A 328 21.15 9.75 -3.97
CA ALA A 328 22.02 8.62 -4.23
C ALA A 328 22.58 8.65 -5.66
N VAL A 329 23.77 8.09 -5.84
CA VAL A 329 24.40 7.86 -7.14
C VAL A 329 24.89 6.42 -7.19
N ALA A 330 24.35 5.63 -8.12
CA ALA A 330 24.74 4.26 -8.34
C ALA A 330 25.46 4.13 -9.69
N ARG A 331 26.71 3.67 -9.68
CA ARG A 331 27.33 3.14 -10.90
C ARG A 331 26.64 1.84 -11.26
N ARG A 332 26.31 1.65 -12.53
CA ARG A 332 25.67 0.43 -13.03
C ARG A 332 26.70 -0.43 -13.77
N ASP A 333 26.95 -1.61 -13.23
CA ASP A 333 27.84 -2.59 -13.83
C ASP A 333 27.01 -3.65 -14.59
N PRO A 334 27.34 -3.96 -15.85
CA PRO A 334 26.68 -5.05 -16.59
C PRO A 334 26.83 -6.39 -15.89
N ALA A 335 25.92 -7.33 -16.20
CA ALA A 335 26.01 -8.67 -15.67
C ALA A 335 27.33 -9.33 -16.09
N SER A 336 28.10 -9.80 -15.12
CA SER A 336 29.38 -10.47 -15.32
C SER A 336 29.63 -11.51 -14.24
N VAL A 337 30.61 -12.39 -14.50
CA VAL A 337 31.17 -13.33 -13.52
C VAL A 337 32.69 -13.23 -13.55
N ILE A 338 33.34 -13.55 -12.43
CA ILE A 338 34.80 -13.58 -12.33
C ILE A 338 35.24 -15.04 -12.41
N GLY A 339 36.17 -15.34 -13.31
CA GLY A 339 36.78 -16.67 -13.43
C GLY A 339 37.58 -17.03 -12.19
N ASP A 340 37.51 -18.30 -11.80
CA ASP A 340 38.31 -18.89 -10.72
C ASP A 340 39.27 -19.99 -11.23
N GLY A 341 39.45 -20.05 -12.56
CA GLY A 341 40.28 -21.05 -13.23
C GLY A 341 39.77 -22.49 -13.19
N SER A 342 38.62 -22.75 -12.56
CA SER A 342 38.13 -24.12 -12.29
C SER A 342 36.72 -24.36 -12.81
N HIS A 343 35.80 -23.41 -12.61
CA HIS A 343 34.40 -23.54 -13.01
C HIS A 343 34.15 -22.97 -14.41
N THR A 344 33.20 -23.60 -15.12
CA THR A 344 32.68 -23.08 -16.38
C THR A 344 31.88 -21.79 -16.16
N VAL A 345 31.71 -20.97 -17.20
CA VAL A 345 30.84 -19.78 -17.13
C VAL A 345 29.43 -20.11 -16.64
N GLU A 346 28.85 -21.24 -17.10
CA GLU A 346 27.53 -21.69 -16.65
C GLU A 346 27.50 -21.99 -15.15
N GLU A 347 28.52 -22.69 -14.62
CA GLU A 347 28.63 -22.99 -13.19
C GLU A 347 28.84 -21.73 -12.36
N LEU A 348 29.70 -20.81 -12.81
CA LEU A 348 29.90 -19.51 -12.18
C LEU A 348 28.60 -18.71 -12.11
N VAL A 349 27.80 -18.73 -13.17
CA VAL A 349 26.47 -18.08 -13.17
C VAL A 349 25.52 -18.76 -12.18
N ARG A 350 25.51 -20.09 -12.10
CA ARG A 350 24.71 -20.82 -11.10
C ARG A 350 25.14 -20.45 -9.67
N ILE A 351 26.44 -20.38 -9.40
CA ILE A 351 26.99 -19.95 -8.11
C ILE A 351 26.57 -18.51 -7.80
N ALA A 352 26.77 -17.58 -8.73
CA ALA A 352 26.37 -16.18 -8.55
C ALA A 352 24.86 -16.01 -8.30
N ASN A 353 24.04 -16.87 -8.91
CA ASN A 353 22.58 -16.88 -8.73
C ASN A 353 22.10 -17.51 -7.41
N ARG A 354 22.99 -18.13 -6.61
CA ARG A 354 22.67 -18.60 -5.24
C ARG A 354 22.62 -17.47 -4.22
N ASP A 355 23.06 -16.27 -4.58
CA ASP A 355 22.91 -15.07 -3.76
C ASP A 355 21.43 -14.82 -3.43
N GLU A 356 21.07 -14.76 -2.14
CA GLU A 356 19.70 -14.58 -1.68
C GLU A 356 19.06 -13.25 -2.11
N ARG A 357 19.89 -12.27 -2.52
CA ARG A 357 19.44 -11.01 -3.11
C ARG A 357 18.97 -11.17 -4.55
N ARG A 358 19.29 -12.27 -5.23
CA ARG A 358 18.89 -12.55 -6.62
C ARG A 358 17.59 -13.37 -6.67
N GLY A 359 16.65 -12.92 -7.48
CA GLY A 359 15.36 -13.60 -7.69
C GLY A 359 14.85 -13.47 -9.12
N ASN A 360 13.71 -14.11 -9.39
CA ASN A 360 13.07 -13.99 -10.69
C ASN A 360 12.30 -12.67 -10.79
N GLY A 361 12.45 -11.97 -11.91
CA GLY A 361 11.77 -10.70 -12.17
C GLY A 361 12.02 -9.64 -11.09
N PHE A 362 10.95 -9.29 -10.37
CA PHE A 362 10.92 -8.28 -9.30
C PHE A 362 10.69 -8.90 -7.91
N GLN A 363 11.06 -10.16 -7.69
CA GLN A 363 10.90 -10.81 -6.39
C GLN A 363 11.95 -10.37 -5.36
N ARG A 364 13.17 -10.05 -5.82
CA ARG A 364 14.29 -9.65 -4.97
C ARG A 364 14.95 -8.37 -5.50
N VAL A 365 15.88 -7.80 -4.73
CA VAL A 365 16.57 -6.54 -5.06
C VAL A 365 17.38 -6.70 -6.35
N MET A 366 17.99 -7.87 -6.57
CA MET A 366 18.73 -8.22 -7.78
C MET A 366 17.97 -9.26 -8.61
N THR A 367 18.15 -9.22 -9.93
CA THR A 367 17.59 -10.24 -10.82
C THR A 367 18.61 -11.34 -11.04
N ARG A 368 18.17 -12.60 -11.17
CA ARG A 368 19.04 -13.70 -11.60
C ARG A 368 19.69 -13.36 -12.94
N ILE A 369 20.95 -13.74 -13.09
CA ILE A 369 21.68 -13.61 -14.34
C ILE A 369 21.14 -14.69 -15.31
N PRO A 370 20.52 -14.31 -16.43
CA PRO A 370 19.99 -15.26 -17.39
C PRO A 370 21.10 -15.91 -18.25
N LEU A 371 20.90 -17.17 -18.63
CA LEU A 371 21.69 -17.88 -19.63
C LEU A 371 20.85 -18.05 -20.90
N ASP A 372 20.60 -16.94 -21.61
CA ASP A 372 19.80 -16.89 -22.84
C ASP A 372 20.66 -16.62 -24.09
N SER A 373 20.02 -16.46 -25.24
CA SER A 373 20.68 -16.24 -26.52
C SER A 373 21.51 -14.95 -26.56
N GLU A 374 21.13 -13.92 -25.81
CA GLU A 374 21.94 -12.70 -25.70
C GLU A 374 23.21 -12.96 -24.89
N THR A 375 23.15 -13.82 -23.86
CA THR A 375 24.34 -14.24 -23.11
C THR A 375 25.32 -14.95 -24.04
N ASP A 376 24.83 -15.87 -24.87
CA ASP A 376 25.64 -16.59 -25.85
C ASP A 376 26.29 -15.67 -26.87
N ARG A 377 25.55 -14.66 -27.33
CA ARG A 377 26.08 -13.64 -28.24
C ARG A 377 27.22 -12.88 -27.61
N VAL A 378 27.06 -12.42 -26.36
CA VAL A 378 28.09 -11.67 -25.62
C VAL A 378 29.32 -12.51 -25.32
N LEU A 379 29.15 -13.78 -24.96
CA LEU A 379 30.27 -14.71 -24.78
C LEU A 379 31.03 -14.92 -26.10
N SER A 380 30.32 -15.14 -27.21
CA SER A 380 30.94 -15.36 -28.53
C SER A 380 31.80 -14.18 -28.97
N MET A 381 31.38 -12.94 -28.68
CA MET A 381 32.19 -11.74 -28.96
C MET A 381 33.50 -11.69 -28.16
N GLN A 382 33.59 -12.40 -27.05
CA GLN A 382 34.80 -12.55 -26.22
C GLN A 382 35.57 -13.84 -26.55
N GLY A 383 35.15 -14.60 -27.58
CA GLY A 383 35.73 -15.91 -27.91
C GLY A 383 35.43 -17.01 -26.89
N LEU A 384 34.39 -16.83 -26.07
CA LEU A 384 33.98 -17.75 -25.02
C LEU A 384 32.64 -18.43 -25.35
N MET A 385 32.38 -19.55 -24.67
CA MET A 385 31.08 -20.24 -24.66
C MET A 385 30.71 -20.61 -23.22
N ARG A 386 29.46 -21.02 -22.97
CA ARG A 386 28.97 -21.35 -21.60
C ARG A 386 29.85 -22.36 -20.85
N ARG A 387 30.40 -23.34 -21.57
CA ARG A 387 31.26 -24.40 -21.06
C ARG A 387 32.75 -24.03 -21.01
N SER A 388 33.13 -22.81 -21.40
CA SER A 388 34.51 -22.33 -21.24
C SER A 388 34.81 -22.13 -19.76
N VAL A 389 36.03 -22.47 -19.33
CA VAL A 389 36.57 -22.17 -18.00
C VAL A 389 37.42 -20.91 -18.12
N PRO A 390 36.98 -19.75 -17.61
CA PRO A 390 37.76 -18.52 -17.66
C PRO A 390 38.96 -18.61 -16.71
N SER A 391 40.08 -17.98 -17.07
CA SER A 391 41.25 -17.92 -16.19
C SER A 391 40.93 -17.20 -14.89
N ASP A 392 41.66 -17.55 -13.82
CA ASP A 392 41.48 -16.92 -12.51
C ASP A 392 41.61 -15.39 -12.59
N GLY A 393 40.67 -14.68 -11.99
CA GLY A 393 40.56 -13.22 -12.00
C GLY A 393 40.00 -12.60 -13.30
N ALA A 394 39.75 -13.37 -14.36
CA ALA A 394 39.20 -12.83 -15.61
C ALA A 394 37.72 -12.45 -15.46
N THR A 395 37.37 -11.21 -15.77
CA THR A 395 35.96 -10.78 -15.80
C THR A 395 35.32 -11.18 -17.12
N VAL A 396 34.29 -12.03 -17.07
CA VAL A 396 33.51 -12.45 -18.23
C VAL A 396 32.20 -11.68 -18.26
N MET A 397 32.02 -10.87 -19.31
CA MET A 397 30.78 -10.11 -19.51
C MET A 397 29.68 -11.03 -20.05
N LEU A 398 28.48 -10.91 -19.51
CA LEU A 398 27.29 -11.68 -19.91
C LEU A 398 26.21 -10.79 -20.54
N ARG A 399 26.36 -9.47 -20.38
CA ARG A 399 25.53 -8.43 -20.97
C ARG A 399 26.40 -7.26 -21.41
N LYS A 400 25.98 -6.59 -22.50
CA LYS A 400 26.53 -5.27 -22.86
C LYS A 400 25.90 -4.13 -22.06
N THR A 401 24.62 -4.26 -21.71
CA THR A 401 23.88 -3.22 -20.99
C THR A 401 23.99 -3.39 -19.48
N SER A 402 24.01 -2.28 -18.76
CA SER A 402 24.18 -2.21 -17.30
C SER A 402 22.88 -2.42 -16.50
N ASN A 403 21.86 -3.04 -17.10
CA ASN A 403 20.53 -3.12 -16.50
C ASN A 403 20.46 -4.14 -15.35
N VAL A 404 19.99 -3.70 -14.18
CA VAL A 404 19.71 -4.58 -13.03
C VAL A 404 18.68 -5.66 -13.38
N SER A 405 17.72 -5.35 -14.27
CA SER A 405 16.71 -6.31 -14.74
C SER A 405 17.28 -7.47 -15.56
N THR A 406 18.52 -7.37 -16.02
CA THR A 406 19.22 -8.43 -16.76
C THR A 406 20.41 -9.00 -15.99
N GLY A 407 20.41 -8.84 -14.66
CA GLY A 407 21.42 -9.43 -13.78
C GLY A 407 22.60 -8.52 -13.43
N GLY A 408 22.62 -7.26 -13.91
CA GLY A 408 23.61 -6.26 -13.54
C GLY A 408 23.55 -5.88 -12.06
N LYS A 409 24.58 -5.17 -11.58
CA LYS A 409 24.73 -4.76 -10.17
C LYS A 409 24.98 -3.25 -10.09
N GLY A 410 24.45 -2.62 -9.04
CA GLY A 410 24.85 -1.26 -8.66
C GLY A 410 26.13 -1.24 -7.82
N VAL A 411 26.83 -0.12 -7.82
CA VAL A 411 27.86 0.22 -6.81
C VAL A 411 27.61 1.64 -6.34
N ASP A 412 27.53 1.86 -5.03
CA ASP A 412 27.24 3.19 -4.48
C ASP A 412 28.50 4.05 -4.60
N VAL A 413 28.36 5.19 -5.29
CA VAL A 413 29.41 6.18 -5.50
C VAL A 413 28.93 7.58 -5.11
N THR A 414 27.89 7.67 -4.27
CA THR A 414 27.25 8.92 -3.88
C THR A 414 28.24 9.91 -3.28
N GLU A 415 29.09 9.46 -2.35
CA GLU A 415 30.07 10.33 -1.69
C GLU A 415 31.26 10.66 -2.61
N ASN A 416 31.64 9.75 -3.50
CA ASN A 416 32.74 9.95 -4.45
C ASN A 416 32.35 10.83 -5.65
N THR A 417 31.05 11.04 -5.88
CA THR A 417 30.57 11.84 -7.02
C THR A 417 30.88 13.32 -6.84
N HIS A 418 31.56 13.90 -7.83
CA HIS A 418 31.95 15.30 -7.80
C HIS A 418 30.74 16.25 -7.68
N PRO A 419 30.79 17.32 -6.86
CA PRO A 419 29.67 18.25 -6.67
C PRO A 419 29.16 18.89 -7.96
N SER A 420 30.01 19.09 -8.98
CA SER A 420 29.57 19.64 -10.26
C SER A 420 28.62 18.71 -11.01
N VAL A 421 28.80 17.38 -10.88
CA VAL A 421 27.92 16.38 -11.50
C VAL A 421 26.58 16.35 -10.77
N LYS A 422 26.59 16.43 -9.44
CA LYS A 422 25.37 16.57 -8.63
C LYS A 422 24.58 17.82 -9.04
N ARG A 423 25.26 18.95 -9.24
CA ARG A 423 24.65 20.22 -9.65
C ARG A 423 23.92 20.14 -11.01
N ILE A 424 24.57 19.60 -12.04
CA ILE A 424 23.92 19.49 -13.36
C ILE A 424 22.73 18.51 -13.34
N ALA A 425 22.77 17.47 -12.49
CA ALA A 425 21.64 16.57 -12.31
C ALA A 425 20.45 17.28 -11.64
N LEU A 426 20.72 18.08 -10.59
CA LEU A 426 19.69 18.92 -9.95
C LEU A 426 19.08 19.93 -10.92
N GLU A 427 19.92 20.62 -11.70
CA GLU A 427 19.47 21.59 -12.71
C GLU A 427 18.61 20.91 -13.78
N ALA A 428 19.00 19.73 -14.26
CA ALA A 428 18.21 18.97 -15.23
C ALA A 428 16.81 18.61 -14.72
N VAL A 429 16.72 18.18 -13.46
CA VAL A 429 15.45 17.79 -12.82
C VAL A 429 14.55 19.01 -12.59
N ARG A 430 15.12 20.13 -12.14
CA ARG A 430 14.41 21.40 -11.98
C ARG A 430 13.88 21.95 -13.31
N LEU A 431 14.69 21.91 -14.37
CA LEU A 431 14.27 22.38 -15.70
C LEU A 431 13.08 21.59 -16.26
N LEU A 432 12.99 20.30 -15.93
CA LEU A 432 11.86 19.46 -16.35
C LEU A 432 10.66 19.55 -15.41
N GLY A 433 10.80 20.15 -14.23
CA GLY A 433 9.73 20.25 -13.22
C GLY A 433 9.37 18.90 -12.59
N LEU A 434 10.36 18.06 -12.31
CA LEU A 434 10.20 16.75 -11.68
C LEU A 434 10.54 16.83 -10.18
N ASN A 435 9.75 16.18 -9.33
CA ASN A 435 10.01 16.07 -7.88
C ASN A 435 10.91 14.88 -7.54
N VAL A 436 10.65 13.70 -8.11
CA VAL A 436 11.52 12.52 -8.01
C VAL A 436 11.98 12.14 -9.40
N ALA A 437 13.28 12.04 -9.61
CA ALA A 437 13.83 11.74 -10.92
C ALA A 437 15.11 10.90 -10.86
N GLY A 438 15.27 10.00 -11.84
CA GLY A 438 16.50 9.27 -12.07
C GLY A 438 17.19 9.80 -13.31
N VAL A 439 18.33 10.47 -13.13
CA VAL A 439 19.17 10.99 -14.21
C VAL A 439 20.20 9.91 -14.57
N ASP A 440 20.17 9.43 -15.82
CA ASP A 440 21.22 8.57 -16.34
C ASP A 440 22.33 9.44 -16.92
N TYR A 441 23.54 9.21 -16.44
CA TYR A 441 24.72 10.00 -16.75
C TYR A 441 25.86 9.06 -17.15
N ILE A 442 26.60 9.42 -18.20
CA ILE A 442 27.82 8.71 -18.59
C ILE A 442 29.00 9.64 -18.32
N SER A 443 30.07 9.09 -17.74
CA SER A 443 31.35 9.79 -17.61
C SER A 443 32.51 8.81 -17.48
N LYS A 444 33.70 9.23 -17.91
CA LYS A 444 34.95 8.46 -17.72
C LYS A 444 35.35 8.40 -16.25
N ASP A 445 35.09 9.47 -15.51
CA ASP A 445 35.43 9.59 -14.10
C ASP A 445 34.46 10.55 -13.39
N ILE A 446 33.51 9.99 -12.65
CA ILE A 446 32.49 10.76 -11.91
C ILE A 446 33.07 11.56 -10.73
N THR A 447 34.31 11.31 -10.33
CA THR A 447 34.98 12.00 -9.21
C THR A 447 35.55 13.35 -9.59
N LYS A 448 35.58 13.66 -10.89
CA LYS A 448 36.12 14.91 -11.45
C LYS A 448 35.03 15.90 -11.88
N PRO A 449 35.38 17.19 -12.08
CA PRO A 449 34.49 18.15 -12.69
C PRO A 449 33.97 17.67 -14.05
N TRP A 450 32.67 17.85 -14.33
CA TRP A 450 32.05 17.31 -15.55
C TRP A 450 32.68 17.84 -16.85
N LYS A 451 33.18 19.08 -16.83
CA LYS A 451 33.88 19.69 -17.97
C LYS A 451 35.27 19.08 -18.23
N GLU A 452 35.90 18.50 -17.21
CA GLU A 452 37.21 17.83 -17.32
C GLU A 452 37.03 16.36 -17.66
N ALA A 453 36.14 15.66 -16.95
CA ALA A 453 35.90 14.22 -17.12
C ALA A 453 35.28 13.87 -18.48
N GLY A 454 34.57 14.83 -19.09
CA GLY A 454 33.69 14.59 -20.22
C GLY A 454 32.46 13.76 -19.82
N GLY A 455 31.62 13.48 -20.82
CA GLY A 455 30.36 12.77 -20.63
C GLY A 455 29.15 13.69 -20.53
N GLY A 456 28.01 13.15 -20.15
CA GLY A 456 26.74 13.87 -20.26
C GLY A 456 25.52 13.08 -19.80
N ILE A 457 24.41 13.80 -19.69
CA ILE A 457 23.09 13.27 -19.34
C ILE A 457 22.50 12.58 -20.58
N ILE A 458 22.14 11.30 -20.40
CA ILE A 458 21.59 10.43 -21.45
C ILE A 458 20.07 10.49 -21.46
N GLU A 459 19.47 10.38 -20.27
CA GLU A 459 18.03 10.40 -20.05
C GLU A 459 17.71 10.90 -18.64
N VAL A 460 16.50 11.45 -18.48
CA VAL A 460 15.93 11.79 -17.18
C VAL A 460 14.59 11.07 -17.04
N ASN A 461 14.49 10.23 -16.03
CA ASN A 461 13.32 9.38 -15.77
C ASN A 461 12.46 9.97 -14.67
N GLN A 462 11.19 10.26 -14.97
CA GLN A 462 10.17 10.81 -14.07
C GLN A 462 9.61 9.83 -13.03
N CYS A 463 9.88 8.54 -13.20
CA CYS A 463 9.42 7.46 -12.31
C CYS A 463 10.57 6.45 -12.15
N PRO A 464 11.68 6.85 -11.51
CA PRO A 464 12.85 6.01 -11.43
C PRO A 464 12.59 4.77 -10.57
N GLY A 465 12.98 3.61 -11.08
CA GLY A 465 13.08 2.41 -10.24
C GLY A 465 14.23 2.57 -9.25
N LEU A 466 14.03 2.16 -7.99
CA LEU A 466 15.01 2.36 -6.91
C LEU A 466 16.02 1.21 -6.78
N ARG A 467 15.79 0.09 -7.46
CA ARG A 467 16.64 -1.12 -7.41
C ARG A 467 18.13 -0.87 -7.69
N PRO A 468 18.55 -0.01 -8.65
CA PRO A 468 19.96 0.30 -8.84
C PRO A 468 20.64 0.77 -7.56
N HIS A 469 19.96 1.63 -6.78
CA HIS A 469 20.47 2.17 -5.52
C HIS A 469 20.43 1.14 -4.38
N TRP A 470 19.35 0.35 -4.28
CA TRP A 470 19.31 -0.72 -3.27
C TRP A 470 20.36 -1.81 -3.51
N SER A 471 20.62 -2.17 -4.77
CA SER A 471 21.66 -3.17 -5.09
C SER A 471 23.08 -2.66 -4.93
N ALA A 472 23.25 -1.34 -4.80
CA ALA A 472 24.54 -0.67 -4.80
C ALA A 472 25.26 -0.69 -3.45
N ASP A 473 24.50 -0.75 -2.36
CA ASP A 473 25.00 -0.72 -0.98
C ASP A 473 24.22 -1.70 -0.09
N ASP A 474 23.71 -2.79 -0.67
CA ASP A 474 22.88 -3.78 0.03
C ASP A 474 21.70 -3.21 0.80
N GLY A 475 21.15 -2.11 0.28
CA GLY A 475 20.04 -1.37 0.84
C GLY A 475 20.38 -0.55 2.08
N ALA A 476 21.66 -0.39 2.43
CA ALA A 476 22.07 0.39 3.59
C ALA A 476 21.78 1.89 3.42
N ARG A 477 21.96 2.46 2.22
CA ARG A 477 21.52 3.82 1.92
C ARG A 477 19.99 3.92 1.82
N ASP A 478 19.40 4.73 2.69
CA ASP A 478 17.97 5.04 2.62
C ASP A 478 17.68 6.03 1.48
N VAL A 479 17.07 5.51 0.41
CA VAL A 479 16.58 6.30 -0.73
C VAL A 479 15.08 6.55 -0.70
N VAL A 480 14.35 5.94 0.26
CA VAL A 480 12.89 6.02 0.35
C VAL A 480 12.46 7.06 1.37
N GLY A 481 13.17 7.15 2.50
CA GLY A 481 12.95 8.18 3.51
C GLY A 481 12.87 9.58 2.91
N PRO A 482 13.84 10.01 2.08
CA PRO A 482 13.80 11.32 1.41
C PRO A 482 12.56 11.53 0.52
N ILE A 483 12.05 10.47 -0.13
CA ILE A 483 10.81 10.55 -0.93
C ILE A 483 9.61 10.81 -0.01
N VAL A 484 9.51 10.11 1.12
CA VAL A 484 8.41 10.34 2.08
C VAL A 484 8.54 11.72 2.74
N GLU A 485 9.77 12.17 3.01
CA GLU A 485 10.08 13.51 3.54
C GLU A 485 9.66 14.64 2.60
N SER A 486 9.93 14.49 1.31
CA SER A 486 9.45 15.39 0.25
C SER A 486 7.92 15.57 0.29
N LEU A 487 7.19 14.47 0.50
CA LEU A 487 5.73 14.47 0.53
C LEU A 487 5.16 15.03 1.84
N PHE A 488 5.83 14.73 2.94
CA PHE A 488 5.47 15.10 4.31
C PHE A 488 6.73 15.60 5.05
N PRO A 489 7.05 16.89 4.93
CA PRO A 489 8.16 17.49 5.66
C PRO A 489 7.99 17.38 7.17
N ASP A 490 9.07 17.49 7.93
CA ASP A 490 9.03 17.48 9.40
C ASP A 490 8.00 18.46 9.97
N GLY A 491 7.16 17.95 10.88
CA GLY A 491 6.04 18.68 11.47
C GLY A 491 4.76 18.72 10.60
N ALA A 492 4.81 18.28 9.34
CA ALA A 492 3.61 18.15 8.52
C ALA A 492 2.70 17.03 9.05
N THR A 493 1.43 17.34 9.18
CA THR A 493 0.41 16.38 9.59
C THR A 493 -0.13 15.63 8.36
N SER A 494 -0.20 14.30 8.43
CA SER A 494 -0.79 13.46 7.36
C SER A 494 -2.26 13.11 7.59
N ARG A 495 -2.80 13.37 8.78
CA ARG A 495 -4.16 13.01 9.19
C ARG A 495 -5.00 14.25 9.39
N ILE A 496 -6.27 14.15 9.04
CA ILE A 496 -7.31 15.11 9.45
C ILE A 496 -7.91 14.71 10.80
N PRO A 497 -8.54 15.63 11.54
CA PRO A 497 -9.36 15.29 12.70
C PRO A 497 -10.50 14.32 12.33
N VAL A 498 -10.73 13.32 13.18
CA VAL A 498 -11.78 12.32 13.00
C VAL A 498 -12.54 12.10 14.30
N ALA A 499 -13.87 12.18 14.23
CA ALA A 499 -14.79 11.74 15.26
C ALA A 499 -15.50 10.45 14.81
N MET A 500 -15.50 9.44 15.67
CA MET A 500 -16.25 8.19 15.47
C MET A 500 -17.37 8.10 16.50
N ILE A 501 -18.57 7.72 16.06
CA ILE A 501 -19.74 7.51 16.92
C ILE A 501 -20.31 6.13 16.61
N THR A 502 -20.55 5.34 17.65
CA THR A 502 -21.18 4.02 17.57
C THR A 502 -22.17 3.83 18.71
N GLY A 503 -23.05 2.84 18.60
CA GLY A 503 -24.01 2.49 19.65
C GLY A 503 -25.24 1.79 19.08
N SER A 504 -26.04 1.20 19.96
CA SER A 504 -27.28 0.51 19.59
C SER A 504 -28.43 1.48 19.26
N SER A 505 -28.39 2.69 19.80
CA SER A 505 -29.40 3.75 19.66
C SER A 505 -28.74 5.13 19.74
N GLY A 506 -29.23 6.08 18.93
CA GLY A 506 -28.82 7.49 18.94
C GLY A 506 -27.50 7.81 18.22
N SER A 507 -26.77 6.83 17.69
CA SER A 507 -25.47 7.05 17.02
C SER A 507 -25.63 7.91 15.74
N LEU A 508 -26.66 7.63 14.94
CA LEU A 508 -26.92 8.31 13.68
C LEU A 508 -27.35 9.76 13.86
N GLU A 509 -28.30 10.00 14.75
CA GLU A 509 -28.78 11.34 15.07
C GLU A 509 -27.65 12.18 15.68
N SER A 510 -26.83 11.57 16.55
CA SER A 510 -25.63 12.21 17.11
C SER A 510 -24.64 12.63 16.02
N ALA A 511 -24.33 11.72 15.09
CA ALA A 511 -23.36 11.98 14.03
C ALA A 511 -23.85 13.05 13.04
N ARG A 512 -25.14 13.08 12.72
CA ARG A 512 -25.75 14.13 11.89
C ARG A 512 -25.73 15.49 12.56
N LEU A 513 -26.06 15.54 13.85
CA LEU A 513 -26.01 16.79 14.59
C LEU A 513 -24.57 17.28 14.73
N LEU A 514 -23.62 16.37 14.99
CA LEU A 514 -22.20 16.70 15.06
C LEU A 514 -21.66 17.24 13.72
N GLU A 515 -22.00 16.60 12.60
CA GLU A 515 -21.63 17.10 11.28
C GLU A 515 -22.11 18.54 11.08
N LYS A 516 -23.39 18.84 11.35
CA LYS A 516 -23.94 20.20 11.26
C LYS A 516 -23.27 21.20 12.20
N LEU A 517 -23.01 20.79 13.45
CA LEU A 517 -22.32 21.61 14.46
C LEU A 517 -20.91 21.98 13.99
N LEU A 518 -20.18 21.00 13.45
CA LEU A 518 -18.83 21.21 12.94
C LEU A 518 -18.86 22.03 11.65
N SER A 519 -19.76 21.74 10.70
CA SER A 519 -19.93 22.51 9.44
C SER A 519 -20.29 23.98 9.67
N PHE A 520 -20.92 24.31 10.81
CA PHE A 520 -21.21 25.70 11.17
C PHE A 520 -19.96 26.51 11.56
N ARG A 521 -18.87 25.85 11.99
CA ARG A 521 -17.68 26.52 12.56
C ARG A 521 -16.37 26.18 11.86
N CYS A 522 -16.29 24.97 11.33
CA CYS A 522 -15.11 24.37 10.75
C CYS A 522 -15.27 24.30 9.23
N GLY A 523 -14.18 24.10 8.50
CA GLY A 523 -14.19 24.03 7.04
C GLY A 523 -14.93 22.81 6.50
N ALA A 524 -14.36 22.14 5.49
CA ALA A 524 -15.12 21.11 4.78
C ALA A 524 -15.25 19.80 5.59
N VAL A 525 -16.36 19.65 6.31
CA VAL A 525 -16.71 18.45 7.09
C VAL A 525 -17.40 17.43 6.19
N GLY A 526 -17.17 16.14 6.45
CA GLY A 526 -17.95 15.08 5.82
C GLY A 526 -18.35 13.99 6.79
N LEU A 527 -19.46 13.33 6.47
CA LEU A 527 -20.10 12.28 7.27
C LEU A 527 -20.17 10.97 6.49
N ALA A 528 -19.67 9.90 7.08
CA ALA A 528 -19.94 8.53 6.66
C ALA A 528 -20.90 7.89 7.68
N SER A 529 -22.00 7.32 7.21
CA SER A 529 -23.01 6.70 8.08
C SER A 529 -23.70 5.51 7.42
N SER A 530 -24.52 4.81 8.19
CA SER A 530 -25.44 3.79 7.70
C SER A 530 -26.42 4.27 6.61
N GLU A 531 -26.71 5.57 6.52
CA GLU A 531 -27.59 6.14 5.48
C GLU A 531 -26.85 6.57 4.20
N GLY A 532 -25.53 6.77 4.26
CA GLY A 532 -24.78 7.29 3.13
C GLY A 532 -23.51 8.04 3.48
N LEU A 533 -22.90 8.59 2.42
CA LEU A 533 -21.78 9.52 2.47
C LEU A 533 -22.29 10.93 2.15
N PHE A 534 -21.91 11.88 2.99
CA PHE A 534 -22.33 13.29 2.89
C PHE A 534 -21.10 14.19 2.94
N PHE A 535 -20.97 15.11 1.99
CA PHE A 535 -19.92 16.13 1.95
C PHE A 535 -20.39 17.34 1.16
N GLY A 536 -20.56 18.50 1.81
CA GLY A 536 -21.22 19.66 1.20
C GLY A 536 -22.62 19.30 0.68
N ASP A 537 -22.96 19.76 -0.53
CA ASP A 537 -24.24 19.40 -1.18
C ASP A 537 -24.26 17.98 -1.77
N CYS A 538 -23.12 17.28 -1.76
CA CYS A 538 -23.04 15.92 -2.30
C CYS A 538 -23.53 14.90 -1.28
N CYS A 539 -24.57 14.16 -1.65
CA CYS A 539 -25.05 12.98 -0.92
C CYS A 539 -24.98 11.75 -1.83
N LYS A 540 -24.22 10.74 -1.40
CA LYS A 540 -24.17 9.43 -2.04
C LYS A 540 -24.77 8.40 -1.09
N LYS A 541 -25.94 7.87 -1.44
CA LYS A 541 -26.48 6.68 -0.76
C LYS A 541 -25.54 5.50 -1.02
N ILE A 542 -25.19 4.78 0.04
CA ILE A 542 -24.38 3.56 -0.05
C ILE A 542 -25.33 2.43 -0.48
N SER A 543 -24.95 1.68 -1.51
CA SER A 543 -25.69 0.48 -1.89
C SER A 543 -25.22 -0.68 -1.00
N ARG A 544 -26.15 -1.53 -0.56
CA ARG A 544 -25.89 -2.58 0.46
C ARG A 544 -24.95 -3.71 -0.01
N ALA A 545 -24.41 -3.70 -1.23
CA ALA A 545 -23.66 -4.82 -1.79
C ALA A 545 -22.34 -4.37 -2.45
N GLY A 546 -21.20 -4.84 -1.91
CA GLY A 546 -19.90 -4.84 -2.61
C GLY A 546 -19.16 -3.51 -2.70
N ASP A 547 -19.69 -2.41 -2.15
CA ASP A 547 -19.03 -1.11 -2.18
C ASP A 547 -17.79 -1.05 -1.26
N ALA A 548 -16.77 -0.30 -1.68
CA ALA A 548 -15.63 0.05 -0.85
C ALA A 548 -16.09 0.66 0.49
N SER A 549 -15.30 0.50 1.55
CA SER A 549 -15.63 1.06 2.88
C SER A 549 -16.03 2.54 2.73
N PRO A 550 -17.24 2.94 3.17
CA PRO A 550 -17.69 4.32 3.09
C PRO A 550 -16.72 5.28 3.78
N VAL A 551 -16.13 4.83 4.89
CA VAL A 551 -15.07 5.53 5.61
C VAL A 551 -13.88 5.81 4.69
N GLN A 552 -13.37 4.80 3.98
CA GLN A 552 -12.23 4.99 3.06
C GLN A 552 -12.57 5.93 1.90
N THR A 553 -13.78 5.80 1.35
CA THR A 553 -14.27 6.68 0.27
C THR A 553 -14.36 8.14 0.74
N LEU A 554 -14.81 8.37 1.98
CA LEU A 554 -14.82 9.70 2.56
C LEU A 554 -13.40 10.24 2.71
N MET A 555 -12.49 9.44 3.28
CA MET A 555 -11.08 9.81 3.48
C MET A 555 -10.33 10.11 2.19
N ASP A 556 -10.78 9.59 1.04
CA ASP A 556 -10.23 9.87 -0.29
C ASP A 556 -10.53 11.29 -0.79
N HIS A 557 -11.52 11.98 -0.21
CA HIS A 557 -11.96 13.27 -0.70
C HIS A 557 -10.89 14.36 -0.44
N PRO A 558 -10.31 14.98 -1.48
CA PRO A 558 -9.13 15.84 -1.36
C PRO A 558 -9.41 17.21 -0.73
N LYS A 559 -10.67 17.54 -0.46
CA LYS A 559 -11.03 18.76 0.29
C LYS A 559 -11.48 18.48 1.72
N LEU A 560 -11.59 17.21 2.12
CA LEU A 560 -12.10 16.87 3.45
C LEU A 560 -11.14 17.36 4.53
N GLU A 561 -11.63 18.20 5.45
CA GLU A 561 -10.87 18.76 6.56
C GLU A 561 -11.15 18.07 7.89
N ILE A 562 -12.37 17.59 8.10
CA ILE A 562 -12.80 16.86 9.31
C ILE A 562 -13.74 15.72 8.89
N ALA A 563 -13.57 14.55 9.47
CA ALA A 563 -14.44 13.40 9.23
C ALA A 563 -15.29 13.08 10.47
N VAL A 564 -16.58 12.89 10.26
CA VAL A 564 -17.51 12.29 11.22
C VAL A 564 -17.90 10.91 10.72
N LEU A 565 -17.73 9.88 11.54
CA LEU A 565 -17.98 8.49 11.19
C LEU A 565 -19.04 7.93 12.12
N GLU A 566 -20.22 7.65 11.61
CA GLU A 566 -21.17 6.76 12.28
C GLU A 566 -20.89 5.33 11.84
N CYS A 567 -20.67 4.46 12.82
CA CYS A 567 -20.35 3.06 12.58
C CYS A 567 -21.27 2.17 13.42
N THR A 568 -22.21 1.50 12.78
CA THR A 568 -23.05 0.49 13.45
C THR A 568 -22.23 -0.76 13.79
N GLU A 569 -22.68 -1.56 14.77
CA GLU A 569 -22.04 -2.85 15.06
C GLU A 569 -22.03 -3.79 13.84
N GLU A 570 -23.07 -3.72 13.00
CA GLU A 570 -23.16 -4.47 11.74
C GLU A 570 -22.07 -4.03 10.75
N GLN A 571 -21.85 -2.73 10.60
CA GLN A 571 -20.80 -2.19 9.73
C GLN A 571 -19.40 -2.55 10.24
N LEU A 572 -19.17 -2.44 11.55
CA LEU A 572 -17.90 -2.79 12.19
C LEU A 572 -17.56 -4.27 12.02
N THR A 573 -18.57 -5.13 12.15
CA THR A 573 -18.44 -6.58 11.92
C THR A 573 -18.14 -6.90 10.46
N ARG A 574 -18.80 -6.23 9.51
CA ARG A 574 -18.67 -6.54 8.08
C ARG A 574 -17.45 -5.91 7.40
N HIS A 575 -17.10 -4.69 7.78
CA HIS A 575 -16.15 -3.87 7.03
C HIS A 575 -14.93 -3.44 7.85
N GLY A 576 -14.90 -3.73 9.16
CA GLY A 576 -13.96 -3.12 10.07
C GLY A 576 -14.20 -1.62 10.24
N VAL A 577 -13.31 -0.95 10.95
CA VAL A 577 -13.43 0.49 11.21
C VAL A 577 -13.06 1.33 9.98
N GLY A 578 -12.22 0.80 9.09
CA GLY A 578 -11.75 1.51 7.91
C GLY A 578 -10.62 2.50 8.20
N ILE A 579 -10.29 2.79 9.46
CA ILE A 579 -9.15 3.62 9.86
C ILE A 579 -8.45 2.98 11.06
N ASP A 580 -7.21 3.40 11.31
CA ASP A 580 -6.38 2.93 12.41
C ASP A 580 -6.40 3.86 13.63
N LYS A 581 -6.88 5.10 13.47
CA LYS A 581 -6.88 6.12 14.52
C LYS A 581 -7.98 7.16 14.33
N CYS A 582 -8.69 7.52 15.42
CA CYS A 582 -9.55 8.71 15.50
C CYS A 582 -9.18 9.57 16.72
N ASN A 583 -9.54 10.86 16.71
CA ASN A 583 -9.26 11.76 17.83
C ASN A 583 -10.24 11.49 18.97
N VAL A 584 -11.53 11.42 18.63
CA VAL A 584 -12.62 11.22 19.59
C VAL A 584 -13.47 10.03 19.13
N ALA A 585 -13.73 9.11 20.05
CA ALA A 585 -14.71 8.04 19.85
C ALA A 585 -15.84 8.16 20.87
N ALA A 586 -17.09 8.00 20.43
CA ALA A 586 -18.26 8.02 21.30
C ALA A 586 -19.07 6.73 21.20
N ILE A 587 -19.54 6.25 22.35
CA ILE A 587 -20.44 5.10 22.44
C ILE A 587 -21.73 5.56 23.15
N THR A 588 -22.82 5.63 22.39
CA THR A 588 -24.07 6.24 22.86
C THR A 588 -24.94 5.30 23.70
N SER A 589 -24.90 4.00 23.39
CA SER A 589 -25.62 2.94 24.11
C SER A 589 -25.12 1.56 23.69
N LEU A 590 -25.27 0.58 24.59
CA LEU A 590 -24.88 -0.80 24.30
C LEU A 590 -25.90 -1.80 24.84
N VAL A 591 -26.63 -2.41 23.91
CA VAL A 591 -27.51 -3.54 24.17
C VAL A 591 -26.80 -4.82 23.72
N ASP A 592 -26.94 -5.92 24.48
CA ASP A 592 -26.44 -7.23 24.06
C ASP A 592 -27.20 -7.71 22.82
N SER A 593 -26.68 -7.39 21.64
CA SER A 593 -27.22 -7.76 20.33
C SER A 593 -26.95 -9.24 20.00
N PRO A 594 -27.82 -9.93 19.24
CA PRO A 594 -27.52 -11.24 18.68
C PRO A 594 -26.20 -11.28 17.89
N VAL A 595 -25.81 -10.17 17.25
CA VAL A 595 -24.53 -10.02 16.55
C VAL A 595 -23.35 -9.99 17.54
N ALA A 596 -23.49 -9.27 18.65
CA ALA A 596 -22.47 -9.24 19.71
C ALA A 596 -22.36 -10.60 20.43
N MET A 597 -23.42 -11.40 20.43
CA MET A 597 -23.45 -12.75 21.00
C MET A 597 -22.87 -13.80 20.05
N SER A 598 -23.13 -13.74 18.75
CA SER A 598 -22.57 -14.70 17.76
C SER A 598 -21.05 -14.61 17.65
N VAL A 599 -20.50 -13.39 17.79
CA VAL A 599 -19.06 -13.12 17.84
C VAL A 599 -18.38 -13.82 19.04
N ARG A 600 -19.06 -14.08 20.16
CA ARG A 600 -18.43 -14.70 21.35
C ARG A 600 -18.16 -16.20 21.23
N THR A 601 -18.71 -16.88 20.22
CA THR A 601 -18.82 -18.36 20.19
C THR A 601 -17.64 -19.12 19.56
N ALA A 602 -16.53 -18.45 19.20
CA ALA A 602 -15.49 -19.05 18.35
C ALA A 602 -14.09 -19.24 19.01
N GLY A 603 -14.03 -19.66 20.27
CA GLY A 603 -12.78 -20.17 20.90
C GLY A 603 -11.67 -19.14 21.19
N ARG A 604 -11.85 -17.89 20.78
CA ARG A 604 -11.29 -16.68 21.40
C ARG A 604 -12.47 -15.79 21.78
N GLU A 605 -12.40 -15.08 22.89
CA GLU A 605 -13.33 -13.97 23.16
C GLU A 605 -13.09 -12.90 22.08
N LEU A 606 -13.74 -13.02 20.93
CA LEU A 606 -13.68 -12.00 19.89
C LEU A 606 -14.17 -10.68 20.49
N VAL A 607 -13.46 -9.61 20.13
CA VAL A 607 -13.70 -8.25 20.63
C VAL A 607 -15.13 -7.82 20.24
N ARG A 608 -15.89 -7.24 21.17
CA ARG A 608 -17.21 -6.69 20.83
C ARG A 608 -17.03 -5.61 19.76
N PRO A 609 -17.87 -5.52 18.71
CA PRO A 609 -17.68 -4.53 17.64
C PRO A 609 -17.48 -3.09 18.17
N ALA A 610 -18.26 -2.67 19.16
CA ALA A 610 -18.12 -1.34 19.77
C ALA A 610 -16.80 -1.12 20.54
N GLN A 611 -16.13 -2.17 21.03
CA GLN A 611 -14.81 -2.04 21.65
C GLN A 611 -13.74 -1.59 20.66
N LEU A 612 -13.95 -1.81 19.34
CA LEU A 612 -13.04 -1.30 18.30
C LEU A 612 -12.94 0.23 18.30
N ALA A 613 -13.95 0.94 18.82
CA ALA A 613 -13.92 2.39 18.98
C ALA A 613 -13.04 2.86 20.16
N LEU A 614 -12.80 2.00 21.16
CA LEU A 614 -11.89 2.24 22.28
C LEU A 614 -10.44 1.88 21.91
N GLU A 615 -10.28 0.81 21.12
CA GLU A 615 -9.16 0.71 20.21
C GLU A 615 -9.20 1.92 19.25
N ILE A 616 -8.25 2.24 18.40
CA ILE A 616 -8.26 3.45 17.53
C ILE A 616 -8.45 4.87 18.17
N ALA A 617 -9.20 5.08 19.26
CA ALA A 617 -9.33 6.38 19.92
C ALA A 617 -7.98 6.82 20.49
N ALA A 618 -7.65 8.08 20.25
CA ALA A 618 -6.33 8.63 20.54
C ALA A 618 -6.31 9.63 21.68
N GLU A 619 -7.36 10.45 21.80
CA GLU A 619 -7.37 11.59 22.71
C GLU A 619 -8.53 11.48 23.70
N PHE A 620 -9.75 11.26 23.20
CA PHE A 620 -10.95 11.22 24.03
C PHE A 620 -11.86 10.04 23.70
N ILE A 621 -12.47 9.48 24.75
CA ILE A 621 -13.56 8.52 24.68
C ILE A 621 -14.77 9.12 25.39
N VAL A 622 -15.90 9.20 24.68
CA VAL A 622 -17.17 9.72 25.17
C VAL A 622 -18.11 8.55 25.46
N LEU A 623 -18.55 8.39 26.71
CA LEU A 623 -19.43 7.29 27.13
C LEU A 623 -20.70 7.80 27.76
N ASN A 624 -21.81 7.11 27.51
CA ASN A 624 -23.06 7.32 28.23
C ASN A 624 -22.94 6.75 29.65
N ALA A 625 -23.01 7.60 30.67
CA ALA A 625 -22.94 7.20 32.07
C ALA A 625 -24.21 6.48 32.56
N ASP A 626 -25.33 6.67 31.87
CA ASP A 626 -26.62 6.08 32.23
C ASP A 626 -26.81 4.68 31.59
N ASP A 627 -25.93 4.29 30.67
CA ASP A 627 -25.95 2.99 30.00
C ASP A 627 -24.94 2.00 30.64
N ARG A 628 -25.46 0.96 31.30
CA ARG A 628 -24.64 -0.07 31.97
C ARG A 628 -23.70 -0.81 31.01
N GLY A 629 -24.06 -0.95 29.73
CA GLY A 629 -23.22 -1.59 28.73
C GLY A 629 -21.97 -0.76 28.43
N CYS A 630 -22.13 0.57 28.33
CA CYS A 630 -21.04 1.53 28.17
C CYS A 630 -20.12 1.53 29.39
N ILE A 631 -20.65 1.47 30.61
CA ILE A 631 -19.82 1.42 31.83
C ILE A 631 -18.95 0.16 31.89
N LYS A 632 -19.46 -0.99 31.41
CA LYS A 632 -18.66 -2.23 31.33
C LYS A 632 -17.47 -2.13 30.38
N LEU A 633 -17.42 -1.10 29.53
CA LEU A 633 -16.29 -0.87 28.63
C LEU A 633 -15.09 -0.17 29.27
N LEU A 634 -15.26 0.44 30.44
CA LEU A 634 -14.19 1.20 31.10
C LEU A 634 -12.87 0.43 31.27
N PRO A 635 -12.85 -0.87 31.64
CA PRO A 635 -11.60 -1.61 31.76
C PRO A 635 -10.82 -1.78 30.45
N TYR A 636 -11.46 -1.51 29.30
CA TYR A 636 -10.85 -1.64 27.97
C TYR A 636 -10.40 -0.28 27.40
N VAL A 637 -10.63 0.82 28.13
CA VAL A 637 -10.11 2.15 27.74
C VAL A 637 -8.59 2.13 27.85
N ARG A 638 -7.92 2.56 26.77
CA ARG A 638 -6.45 2.62 26.74
C ARG A 638 -5.91 3.67 27.69
N GLU A 639 -4.78 3.37 28.30
CA GLU A 639 -4.00 4.33 29.07
C GLU A 639 -3.65 5.56 28.21
N GLY A 640 -3.80 6.75 28.80
CA GLY A 640 -3.56 8.04 28.13
C GLY A 640 -4.76 8.63 27.38
N CYS A 641 -5.85 7.88 27.19
CA CYS A 641 -7.09 8.40 26.62
C CYS A 641 -8.00 8.99 27.70
N LYS A 642 -8.48 10.23 27.52
CA LYS A 642 -9.35 10.90 28.49
C LYS A 642 -10.81 10.47 28.31
N VAL A 643 -11.47 10.08 29.40
CA VAL A 643 -12.88 9.73 29.38
C VAL A 643 -13.74 10.96 29.67
N ILE A 644 -14.72 11.22 28.81
CA ILE A 644 -15.79 12.19 29.03
C ILE A 644 -17.08 11.39 29.18
N PHE A 645 -17.74 11.53 30.32
CA PHE A 645 -19.07 10.97 30.49
C PHE A 645 -20.14 11.95 30.08
N PHE A 646 -21.25 11.44 29.53
CA PHE A 646 -22.48 12.22 29.45
C PHE A 646 -23.64 11.51 30.12
N ALA A 647 -24.57 12.28 30.68
CA ALA A 647 -25.76 11.76 31.36
C ALA A 647 -26.99 12.64 31.09
N GLU A 648 -28.16 12.00 30.97
CA GLU A 648 -29.45 12.68 30.83
C GLU A 648 -29.92 13.32 32.15
N HIS A 649 -29.37 12.87 33.28
CA HIS A 649 -29.81 13.27 34.61
C HIS A 649 -28.63 13.65 35.51
N ASP A 650 -28.86 14.63 36.38
CA ASP A 650 -27.94 15.13 37.40
C ASP A 650 -27.67 14.13 38.54
N GLN A 651 -28.44 13.04 38.60
CA GLN A 651 -28.33 11.98 39.63
C GLN A 651 -27.47 10.77 39.23
N SER A 652 -26.76 10.83 38.09
CA SER A 652 -25.91 9.73 37.67
C SER A 652 -24.70 9.57 38.61
N ALA A 653 -24.72 8.52 39.44
CA ALA A 653 -23.67 8.27 40.44
C ALA A 653 -22.29 8.12 39.82
N ILE A 654 -22.22 7.48 38.64
CA ILE A 654 -20.97 7.29 37.89
C ILE A 654 -20.39 8.63 37.44
N LEU A 655 -21.24 9.51 36.87
CA LEU A 655 -20.82 10.83 36.45
C LEU A 655 -20.36 11.68 37.65
N ALA A 656 -21.11 11.64 38.75
CA ALA A 656 -20.77 12.38 39.97
C ALA A 656 -19.41 11.94 40.54
N GLU A 657 -19.16 10.63 40.61
CA GLU A 657 -17.87 10.08 41.04
C GLU A 657 -16.72 10.49 40.11
N HIS A 658 -16.93 10.40 38.79
CA HIS A 658 -15.94 10.82 37.79
C HIS A 658 -15.59 12.30 37.88
N LEU A 659 -16.59 13.17 38.03
CA LEU A 659 -16.39 14.60 38.21
C LEU A 659 -15.69 14.92 39.53
N ALA A 660 -16.02 14.23 40.62
CA ALA A 660 -15.33 14.37 41.91
C ALA A 660 -13.85 13.96 41.83
N GLY A 661 -13.53 13.00 40.96
CA GLY A 661 -12.17 12.60 40.61
C GLY A 661 -11.42 13.59 39.69
N GLY A 662 -12.04 14.72 39.31
CA GLY A 662 -11.46 15.71 38.40
C GLY A 662 -11.65 15.39 36.91
N GLY A 663 -12.48 14.39 36.59
CA GLY A 663 -12.82 14.04 35.21
C GLY A 663 -13.69 15.10 34.51
N ALA A 664 -13.85 14.92 33.20
CA ALA A 664 -14.72 15.76 32.37
C ALA A 664 -16.09 15.11 32.16
N GLY A 665 -17.14 15.92 32.13
CA GLY A 665 -18.51 15.44 32.03
C GLY A 665 -19.49 16.43 31.39
N VAL A 666 -20.53 15.88 30.77
CA VAL A 666 -21.60 16.63 30.11
C VAL A 666 -22.95 16.16 30.63
N MET A 667 -23.79 17.04 31.14
CA MET A 667 -25.10 16.62 31.64
C MET A 667 -26.21 17.60 31.34
N LEU A 668 -27.43 17.08 31.28
CA LEU A 668 -28.63 17.89 31.19
C LEU A 668 -29.02 18.38 32.59
N GLU A 669 -29.15 19.68 32.75
CA GLU A 669 -29.59 20.33 33.99
C GLU A 669 -30.81 21.22 33.74
N ARG A 670 -31.44 21.69 34.83
CA ARG A 670 -32.42 22.77 34.77
C ARG A 670 -31.85 24.04 35.39
N LEU A 671 -31.79 25.11 34.61
CA LEU A 671 -31.36 26.43 35.07
C LEU A 671 -32.52 27.42 34.85
N ASN A 672 -33.04 28.00 35.94
CA ASN A 672 -34.21 28.89 35.93
C ASN A 672 -35.47 28.30 35.26
N GLY A 673 -35.62 26.97 35.29
CA GLY A 673 -36.74 26.26 34.66
C GLY A 673 -36.45 25.74 33.25
N ASP A 674 -35.43 26.29 32.58
CA ASP A 674 -35.02 25.87 31.23
C ASP A 674 -34.05 24.70 31.27
N ARG A 675 -34.16 23.79 30.31
CA ARG A 675 -33.21 22.68 30.13
C ARG A 675 -31.95 23.20 29.46
N VAL A 676 -30.81 22.99 30.12
CA VAL A 676 -29.49 23.39 29.61
C VAL A 676 -28.53 22.23 29.67
N ILE A 677 -27.50 22.25 28.84
CA ILE A 677 -26.40 21.28 28.87
C ILE A 677 -25.23 21.93 29.60
N ALA A 678 -24.83 21.35 30.72
CA ALA A 678 -23.63 21.75 31.46
C ALA A 678 -22.42 20.96 30.95
N LEU A 679 -21.33 21.67 30.65
CA LEU A 679 -20.02 21.12 30.35
C LEU A 679 -19.11 21.38 31.55
N ILE A 680 -18.56 20.33 32.14
CA ILE A 680 -17.82 20.40 33.41
C ILE A 680 -16.47 19.69 33.26
N GLU A 681 -15.38 20.38 33.58
CA GLU A 681 -14.03 19.78 33.72
C GLU A 681 -13.32 20.44 34.91
N GLY A 682 -13.05 19.67 35.96
CA GLY A 682 -12.52 20.19 37.21
C GLY A 682 -13.38 21.33 37.78
N ALA A 683 -12.79 22.52 37.95
CA ALA A 683 -13.51 23.71 38.44
C ALA A 683 -14.19 24.52 37.32
N GLN A 684 -13.94 24.22 36.05
CA GLN A 684 -14.54 24.94 34.94
C GLN A 684 -15.94 24.41 34.64
N ARG A 685 -16.91 25.32 34.54
CA ARG A 685 -18.29 25.01 34.18
C ARG A 685 -18.77 25.98 33.10
N SER A 686 -19.26 25.43 31.99
CA SER A 686 -19.87 26.17 30.89
C SER A 686 -21.28 25.66 30.62
N VAL A 687 -22.15 26.53 30.07
CA VAL A 687 -23.55 26.19 29.81
C VAL A 687 -23.86 26.37 28.33
N VAL A 688 -24.53 25.37 27.75
CA VAL A 688 -25.07 25.38 26.40
C VAL A 688 -26.59 25.33 26.47
N HIS A 689 -27.28 26.18 25.71
CA HIS A 689 -28.74 26.26 25.62
C HIS A 689 -29.20 25.56 24.34
N PRO A 690 -29.47 24.24 24.37
CA PRO A 690 -29.95 23.54 23.19
C PRO A 690 -31.42 23.88 22.92
N VAL A 691 -31.80 23.90 21.64
CA VAL A 691 -33.21 23.91 21.25
C VAL A 691 -33.71 22.46 21.27
N ILE A 692 -34.20 22.00 22.43
CA ILE A 692 -34.87 20.68 22.54
C ILE A 692 -36.38 20.92 22.50
N GLN A 693 -37.00 20.81 21.32
CA GLN A 693 -38.46 20.88 21.22
C GLN A 693 -39.09 19.64 21.87
N GLN A 694 -40.05 19.86 22.76
CA GLN A 694 -40.92 18.79 23.24
C GLN A 694 -41.93 18.47 22.15
N ASP A 695 -41.71 17.40 21.40
CA ASP A 695 -42.84 16.61 20.94
C ASP A 695 -43.26 15.69 22.09
N ALA A 696 -44.54 15.75 22.47
CA ALA A 696 -45.16 14.97 23.54
C ALA A 696 -45.18 13.44 23.30
N GLY A 697 -44.29 12.93 22.44
CA GLY A 697 -44.03 11.51 22.20
C GLY A 697 -42.58 11.21 21.80
N SER A 698 -41.65 12.17 21.93
CA SER A 698 -40.25 11.98 21.58
C SER A 698 -39.54 11.13 22.65
N SER A 699 -39.17 9.91 22.26
CA SER A 699 -38.43 8.93 23.07
C SER A 699 -37.08 9.46 23.57
N GLY A 700 -36.62 9.03 24.75
CA GLY A 700 -35.33 9.42 25.38
C GLY A 700 -34.09 9.38 24.48
N SER A 701 -34.14 8.62 23.37
CA SER A 701 -33.14 8.61 22.29
C SER A 701 -32.73 10.00 21.75
N ALA A 702 -33.64 11.00 21.75
CA ALA A 702 -33.33 12.33 21.23
C ALA A 702 -32.36 13.12 22.13
N VAL A 703 -32.51 13.02 23.45
CA VAL A 703 -31.66 13.72 24.43
C VAL A 703 -30.26 13.13 24.44
N VAL A 704 -30.15 11.79 24.47
CA VAL A 704 -28.88 11.06 24.32
C VAL A 704 -28.10 11.55 23.10
N SER A 705 -28.81 11.71 21.98
CA SER A 705 -28.16 12.10 20.72
C SER A 705 -27.57 13.51 20.75
N VAL A 706 -28.28 14.45 21.38
CA VAL A 706 -27.79 15.82 21.57
C VAL A 706 -26.61 15.85 22.52
N LEU A 707 -26.70 15.17 23.67
CA LEU A 707 -25.63 15.12 24.66
C LEU A 707 -24.36 14.49 24.09
N ALA A 708 -24.47 13.38 23.36
CA ALA A 708 -23.35 12.73 22.70
C ALA A 708 -22.69 13.64 21.65
N ALA A 709 -23.48 14.26 20.76
CA ALA A 709 -22.95 15.18 19.75
C ALA A 709 -22.24 16.38 20.36
N VAL A 710 -22.82 17.00 21.41
CA VAL A 710 -22.22 18.12 22.14
C VAL A 710 -20.93 17.69 22.85
N SER A 711 -20.92 16.52 23.48
CA SER A 711 -19.74 15.98 24.15
C SER A 711 -18.59 15.75 23.18
N VAL A 712 -18.87 15.17 22.00
CA VAL A 712 -17.86 14.97 20.97
C VAL A 712 -17.38 16.30 20.38
N ALA A 713 -18.27 17.24 20.10
CA ALA A 713 -17.88 18.56 19.61
C ALA A 713 -16.98 19.29 20.62
N TRP A 714 -17.31 19.21 21.91
CA TRP A 714 -16.50 19.80 22.98
C TRP A 714 -15.12 19.13 23.08
N ALA A 715 -15.06 17.80 23.00
CA ALA A 715 -13.81 17.04 22.93
C ALA A 715 -12.94 17.40 21.71
N MET A 716 -13.57 17.76 20.58
CA MET A 716 -12.88 18.27 19.38
C MET A 716 -12.47 19.75 19.48
N GLY A 717 -12.63 20.38 20.65
CA GLY A 717 -12.21 21.76 20.92
C GLY A 717 -13.25 22.83 20.56
N ILE A 718 -14.50 22.46 20.31
CA ILE A 718 -15.57 23.45 20.06
C ILE A 718 -16.02 24.07 21.39
N SER A 719 -15.89 25.39 21.50
CA SER A 719 -16.26 26.14 22.71
C SER A 719 -17.78 26.16 22.97
N ALA A 720 -18.18 26.29 24.24
CA ALA A 720 -19.59 26.46 24.61
C ALA A 720 -20.27 27.65 23.91
N GLY A 721 -19.55 28.76 23.72
CA GLY A 721 -20.06 29.92 22.97
C GLY A 721 -20.36 29.60 21.50
N SER A 722 -19.51 28.79 20.87
CA SER A 722 -19.73 28.31 19.49
C SER A 722 -20.98 27.41 19.39
N LEU A 723 -21.13 26.51 20.37
CA LEU A 723 -22.30 25.62 20.45
C LEU A 723 -23.59 26.41 20.64
N ASN A 724 -23.59 27.40 21.55
CA ASN A 724 -24.72 28.31 21.74
C ASN A 724 -25.09 29.05 20.45
N GLY A 725 -24.11 29.60 19.73
CA GLY A 725 -24.35 30.28 18.45
C GLY A 725 -25.05 29.40 17.41
N PHE A 726 -24.68 28.11 17.32
CA PHE A 726 -25.35 27.15 16.44
C PHE A 726 -26.80 26.92 16.83
N PHE A 727 -27.06 26.63 18.11
CA PHE A 727 -28.42 26.34 18.58
C PHE A 727 -29.34 27.56 18.47
N SER A 728 -28.82 28.77 18.70
CA SER A 728 -29.60 30.01 18.52
C SER A 728 -30.01 30.26 17.07
N MET A 729 -29.15 29.98 16.08
CA MET A 729 -29.50 30.15 14.66
C MET A 729 -30.40 29.03 14.12
N SER A 730 -30.31 27.84 14.71
CA SER A 730 -31.11 26.67 14.33
C SER A 730 -32.51 26.69 14.97
N ALA A 731 -32.77 27.62 15.88
CA ALA A 731 -34.10 27.83 16.43
C ALA A 731 -35.06 28.30 15.31
N PRO A 732 -36.27 27.74 15.20
CA PRO A 732 -37.26 28.29 14.30
C PRO A 732 -37.50 29.76 14.66
N ARG A 733 -37.34 30.67 13.70
CA ARG A 733 -37.79 32.06 13.88
C ARG A 733 -39.29 32.01 14.11
N ASN A 734 -39.76 32.57 15.21
CA ASN A 734 -41.18 32.78 15.42
C ASN A 734 -41.73 33.60 14.24
N ALA A 735 -42.88 33.19 13.71
CA ALA A 735 -43.55 33.88 12.60
C ALA A 735 -43.99 35.33 12.94
N ASP A 736 -43.76 35.78 14.17
CA ASP A 736 -44.09 37.11 14.69
C ASP A 736 -42.89 38.09 14.72
N ASP A 737 -41.67 37.64 14.38
CA ASP A 737 -40.46 38.48 14.33
C ASP A 737 -40.09 38.96 12.90
N ASP A 738 -41.09 39.03 12.01
CA ASP A 738 -40.94 39.70 10.71
C ASP A 738 -41.34 41.18 10.86
N PRO A 739 -40.41 42.16 10.81
CA PRO A 739 -40.75 43.57 10.86
C PRO A 739 -41.53 44.06 9.61
N ALA A 740 -41.84 43.17 8.67
CA ALA A 740 -42.67 43.43 7.49
C ALA A 740 -44.09 42.83 7.56
N ARG A 741 -44.60 42.48 8.75
CA ARG A 741 -46.03 42.12 8.96
C ARG A 741 -46.77 43.09 9.85
#